data_AF-A0A1H5HTW0-F1
#
_entry.id   AF-A0A1H5HTW0-F1
#
_cell.length_a   1.000
_cell.length_b   1.000
_cell.length_c   1.000
_cell.angle_alpha   90.00
_cell.angle_beta   90.00
_cell.angle_gamma   90.00
#
_symmetry.space_group_name_H-M   'P 1'
#
loop_
_entity.id
_entity.type
_entity.pdbx_description
1 polymer ?
#
loop_
_entity_poly.entity_id
_entity_poly.type
_entity_poly.pdbx_seq_one_letter_code
_entity_poly.pdbx_strand_id
1 'polypeptide(L)'
;MVGTLLQTATQPALAADPGTGRPAVPSSDKPVPMTGVKVKPRTLMKQPRTPQTPPKAAWPKPAAAVVELPSTATKNAVPPAVRAKGLPLTLDTQGKASNKPVAGAIEARVLDRETAKKASVDGPLISLRLKDKDAAGQAGRPGHVRASLDYSSFTDAYGGGYASRLTLIELPACALTTPNEARCRTSKSVPTVNHTEKQTLTAQNLSLSAGAPAVLAAVAGTQSANGDYKATSLSPSATWNTNLNTGDFAWSYNMPVPDVPGGLTPNVALSYSSGSVDGRTGNTNNQATWAGDGFDMWPGFIERRYKPCADEGEKDADGNKPGDVCWAYDNAFLTFNGKGGELVPNGTNSWKLKEDDGTKIDRLTSSDRGNGDNDGEYWRLTDPNGTRYYFGYNRLPGWTDGKTTTQSAWTVPVFGNDTGEPCHASTFADSWCQQAWRWNLDYAVDVHGNAIAYYYNQETNSYGRNLKAKDNTRYVRGGTLDHIEYGLKSSSMYGTTALAKVSFTSTERCLSATGCSDIDKDPALWYDTPWDLNCEADKDCDNGRFSPAFFTRKRLTQVTTQVWDGSTYKDVDSWALTHRWGMADTDYQLLLDSIQHTGHTATPSITLPKTTFAYTQLVNRLDKTGDGYPPFVKDRLSTVADESGGQIDINYSQPACDSNALPTPQTNTTRCFPQYIGGSTTDDPELQWFNKYVVTSVTATDRTGGAPDQVTSYAYLGGAAWHYDDDDGLTKEKFKTWSQWRGYGHVRVQTGGQGGASAMKSQADTYFLRGMDGDRKDTSGGTKSVTITLDGDEGDPITDHESAAGFAYKTVSYSGPDGKILAKTVNRPWHHETAKKTRDWGTVTANFTGTSDTKSWTTLDDGAGSKWRTTSTTNTYDTVAG
;
A
#
# COMPACT_ATOMS: atom_id res chain seq x y z
N MET A 1 -2.60 19.53 -41.93
CA MET A 1 -2.25 18.89 -43.22
C MET A 1 -1.64 17.52 -42.94
N VAL A 2 -1.77 16.56 -43.86
CA VAL A 2 -1.23 15.20 -43.71
C VAL A 2 0.27 15.19 -44.04
N GLY A 3 1.04 14.38 -43.28
CA GLY A 3 2.48 14.17 -43.48
C GLY A 3 2.87 12.73 -43.14
N THR A 4 2.36 11.77 -43.90
CA THR A 4 2.56 10.33 -43.67
C THR A 4 4.00 9.90 -43.91
N LEU A 5 4.63 9.30 -42.90
CA LEU A 5 5.89 8.57 -43.02
C LEU A 5 5.60 7.07 -42.89
N LEU A 6 5.64 6.33 -44.00
CA LEU A 6 5.54 4.87 -43.96
C LEU A 6 6.83 4.30 -43.35
N GLN A 7 6.76 3.84 -42.10
CA GLN A 7 7.74 2.88 -41.60
C GLN A 7 7.37 1.50 -42.14
N THR A 8 8.21 0.95 -43.02
CA THR A 8 8.09 -0.43 -43.49
C THR A 8 8.39 -1.37 -42.33
N ALA A 9 7.35 -1.92 -41.70
CA ALA A 9 7.50 -2.97 -40.71
C ALA A 9 8.15 -4.19 -41.38
N THR A 10 9.42 -4.45 -41.08
CA THR A 10 10.06 -5.72 -41.41
C THR A 10 9.31 -6.82 -40.68
N GLN A 11 8.63 -7.71 -41.42
CA GLN A 11 7.98 -8.86 -40.82
C GLN A 11 9.02 -9.66 -40.01
N PRO A 12 8.72 -10.08 -38.76
CA PRO A 12 9.59 -10.98 -38.04
C PRO A 12 9.75 -12.27 -38.86
N ALA A 13 10.96 -12.82 -38.91
CA ALA A 13 11.21 -14.06 -39.62
C ALA A 13 10.33 -15.16 -39.03
N LEU A 14 9.49 -15.78 -39.86
CA LEU A 14 8.65 -16.91 -39.46
C LEU A 14 9.55 -18.04 -38.96
N ALA A 15 9.44 -18.39 -37.68
CA ALA A 15 10.02 -19.61 -37.16
C ALA A 15 9.39 -20.80 -37.89
N ALA A 16 10.21 -21.76 -38.31
CA ALA A 16 9.75 -22.91 -39.09
C ALA A 16 8.74 -23.74 -38.28
N ASP A 17 7.58 -24.04 -38.89
CA ASP A 17 6.57 -24.92 -38.30
C ASP A 17 7.17 -26.34 -38.14
N PRO A 18 7.18 -26.92 -36.92
CA PRO A 18 7.62 -28.29 -36.68
C PRO A 18 6.61 -29.35 -37.17
N GLY A 19 5.55 -28.94 -37.89
CA GLY A 19 4.49 -29.80 -38.42
C GLY A 19 3.27 -29.90 -37.52
N THR A 20 3.02 -28.89 -36.68
CA THR A 20 1.93 -28.92 -35.67
C THR A 20 0.91 -27.80 -35.82
N GLY A 21 1.08 -26.89 -36.78
CA GLY A 21 0.08 -25.84 -37.09
C GLY A 21 -0.09 -24.78 -35.99
N ARG A 22 0.88 -24.70 -35.06
CA ARG A 22 0.98 -23.63 -34.05
C ARG A 22 2.42 -23.13 -34.00
N PRO A 23 2.66 -21.81 -33.89
CA PRO A 23 3.99 -21.31 -33.58
C PRO A 23 4.49 -21.93 -32.27
N ALA A 24 5.73 -22.40 -32.26
CA ALA A 24 6.37 -22.78 -31.01
C ALA A 24 6.46 -21.55 -30.10
N VAL A 25 6.09 -21.70 -28.83
CA VAL A 25 6.35 -20.67 -27.81
C VAL A 25 7.86 -20.38 -27.82
N PRO A 26 8.31 -19.11 -27.84
CA PRO A 26 9.73 -18.81 -27.73
C PRO A 26 10.33 -19.54 -26.54
N SER A 27 11.41 -20.27 -26.75
CA SER A 27 12.11 -20.93 -25.65
C SER A 27 12.49 -19.88 -24.63
N SER A 28 12.09 -20.04 -23.37
CA SER A 28 12.48 -19.15 -22.29
C SER A 28 14.00 -18.95 -22.32
N ASP A 29 14.44 -17.69 -22.34
CA ASP A 29 15.86 -17.36 -22.38
C ASP A 29 16.58 -18.11 -21.26
N LYS A 30 17.71 -18.75 -21.59
CA LYS A 30 18.45 -19.58 -20.64
C LYS A 30 18.76 -18.72 -19.41
N PRO A 31 18.23 -19.06 -18.22
CA PRO A 31 18.30 -18.17 -17.07
C PRO A 31 19.76 -17.87 -16.76
N VAL A 32 20.09 -16.58 -16.73
CA VAL A 32 21.44 -16.11 -16.43
C VAL A 32 21.85 -16.69 -15.07
N PRO A 33 23.04 -17.34 -14.94
CA PRO A 33 23.45 -17.95 -13.68
C PRO A 33 23.56 -16.94 -12.53
N MET A 34 22.50 -16.83 -11.73
CA MET A 34 22.42 -15.91 -10.59
C MET A 34 22.95 -16.57 -9.31
N THR A 35 23.87 -15.90 -8.62
CA THR A 35 24.30 -16.26 -7.27
C THR A 35 23.38 -15.65 -6.22
N GLY A 36 22.68 -16.49 -5.46
CA GLY A 36 21.77 -16.04 -4.40
C GLY A 36 22.47 -15.16 -3.36
N VAL A 37 21.95 -13.93 -3.18
CA VAL A 37 22.52 -12.93 -2.26
C VAL A 37 22.12 -13.25 -0.81
N LYS A 38 23.07 -13.14 0.12
CA LYS A 38 22.78 -13.29 1.56
C LYS A 38 22.12 -12.03 2.10
N VAL A 39 20.78 -12.04 2.16
CA VAL A 39 19.98 -11.01 2.82
C VAL A 39 20.39 -10.86 4.30
N LYS A 40 20.51 -9.62 4.79
CA LYS A 40 20.70 -9.36 6.23
C LYS A 40 19.49 -9.91 7.02
N PRO A 41 19.70 -10.59 8.16
CA PRO A 41 18.62 -11.07 9.01
C PRO A 41 17.62 -9.95 9.37
N ARG A 42 16.34 -10.31 9.51
CA ARG A 42 15.30 -9.37 9.92
C ARG A 42 15.45 -9.07 11.40
N THR A 43 15.48 -7.80 11.77
CA THR A 43 15.23 -7.38 13.15
C THR A 43 13.72 -7.47 13.40
N LEU A 44 13.22 -8.69 13.60
CA LEU A 44 11.83 -8.92 13.98
C LEU A 44 11.53 -8.15 15.28
N MET A 45 10.36 -7.51 15.35
CA MET A 45 9.91 -6.86 16.59
C MET A 45 9.81 -7.88 17.72
N LYS A 46 10.70 -7.76 18.71
CA LYS A 46 10.67 -8.58 19.93
C LYS A 46 9.72 -7.98 20.98
N GLN A 47 8.44 -7.84 20.63
CA GLN A 47 7.40 -7.82 21.66
C GLN A 47 7.44 -9.18 22.41
N PRO A 48 7.20 -9.19 23.74
CA PRO A 48 7.63 -10.29 24.57
C PRO A 48 6.74 -11.55 24.49
N ARG A 49 7.35 -12.70 24.18
CA ARG A 49 7.05 -13.96 24.87
C ARG A 49 8.10 -14.19 25.97
N THR A 50 8.19 -13.21 26.89
CA THR A 50 9.10 -13.05 28.05
C THR A 50 10.63 -12.96 27.78
N PRO A 51 11.46 -12.29 28.65
CA PRO A 51 12.85 -11.92 28.31
C PRO A 51 13.95 -12.38 29.31
N GLN A 52 15.20 -12.60 28.83
CA GLN A 52 16.47 -12.66 29.61
C GLN A 52 17.73 -12.32 28.75
N THR A 53 18.80 -11.78 29.40
CA THR A 53 20.27 -11.87 29.12
C THR A 53 20.98 -11.12 27.92
N PRO A 54 22.33 -10.84 27.98
CA PRO A 54 22.99 -9.59 27.45
C PRO A 54 23.87 -9.66 26.13
N PRO A 55 24.64 -8.60 25.72
CA PRO A 55 25.28 -8.44 24.37
C PRO A 55 26.65 -9.14 24.13
N LYS A 56 27.32 -8.86 22.99
CA LYS A 56 28.33 -9.74 22.32
C LYS A 56 29.58 -9.03 21.78
N ALA A 57 30.74 -9.72 21.80
CA ALA A 57 31.94 -9.34 21.04
C ALA A 57 32.77 -10.56 20.57
N ALA A 58 33.03 -10.72 19.27
CA ALA A 58 33.75 -11.85 18.66
C ALA A 58 34.52 -11.48 17.36
N TRP A 59 35.79 -11.88 17.25
CA TRP A 59 36.65 -11.51 16.12
C TRP A 59 36.59 -12.47 14.91
N PRO A 60 36.87 -12.01 13.67
CA PRO A 60 36.93 -12.86 12.48
C PRO A 60 38.11 -13.84 12.52
N LYS A 61 38.02 -14.92 11.75
CA LYS A 61 39.09 -15.93 11.58
C LYS A 61 39.76 -15.80 10.20
N PRO A 62 41.05 -16.16 10.07
CA PRO A 62 41.79 -16.11 8.80
C PRO A 62 41.36 -17.19 7.82
N ALA A 63 41.43 -16.87 6.52
CA ALA A 63 41.32 -17.80 5.40
C ALA A 63 41.85 -17.17 4.10
N ALA A 64 41.82 -17.94 3.01
CA ALA A 64 42.09 -17.51 1.65
C ALA A 64 41.00 -18.07 0.72
N ALA A 65 40.63 -17.33 -0.32
CA ALA A 65 39.66 -17.73 -1.33
C ALA A 65 40.11 -17.27 -2.72
N VAL A 66 39.79 -18.06 -3.75
CA VAL A 66 39.92 -17.62 -5.14
C VAL A 66 38.58 -17.07 -5.62
N VAL A 67 38.68 -15.99 -6.39
CA VAL A 67 37.64 -15.05 -6.79
C VAL A 67 37.85 -14.82 -8.29
N GLU A 68 37.21 -15.57 -9.18
CA GLU A 68 37.34 -15.27 -10.61
C GLU A 68 36.54 -14.01 -10.94
N LEU A 69 37.24 -12.90 -11.22
CA LEU A 69 36.64 -11.72 -11.83
C LEU A 69 36.85 -11.84 -13.35
N PRO A 70 35.83 -12.21 -14.14
CA PRO A 70 36.00 -12.52 -15.56
C PRO A 70 36.47 -11.31 -16.39
N SER A 71 37.14 -11.60 -17.51
CA SER A 71 37.67 -10.56 -18.39
C SER A 71 36.66 -9.96 -19.35
N THR A 72 37.00 -8.78 -19.87
CA THR A 72 36.21 -8.08 -20.87
C THR A 72 37.04 -7.78 -22.10
N ALA A 73 37.00 -8.71 -23.07
CA ALA A 73 37.70 -8.60 -24.35
C ALA A 73 37.28 -7.32 -25.11
N THR A 74 36.00 -6.96 -25.03
CA THR A 74 35.48 -5.61 -25.34
C THR A 74 35.21 -4.84 -24.05
N LYS A 75 35.69 -3.60 -23.98
CA LYS A 75 35.65 -2.74 -22.79
C LYS A 75 34.21 -2.56 -22.29
N ASN A 76 34.03 -2.62 -20.96
CA ASN A 76 32.93 -2.05 -20.14
C ASN A 76 31.95 -2.99 -19.41
N ALA A 77 31.95 -4.32 -19.59
CA ALA A 77 31.25 -5.17 -18.61
C ALA A 77 32.02 -5.17 -17.27
N VAL A 78 31.30 -5.27 -16.14
CA VAL A 78 31.85 -5.03 -14.80
C VAL A 78 31.52 -6.20 -13.86
N PRO A 79 32.49 -7.08 -13.55
CA PRO A 79 32.33 -8.20 -12.61
C PRO A 79 31.66 -7.88 -11.25
N PRO A 80 30.88 -8.82 -10.68
CA PRO A 80 30.23 -8.68 -9.37
C PRO A 80 31.19 -8.92 -8.20
N ALA A 81 30.75 -8.57 -7.00
CA ALA A 81 31.55 -8.68 -5.79
C ALA A 81 31.55 -10.08 -5.17
N VAL A 82 32.69 -10.77 -5.22
CA VAL A 82 32.82 -12.07 -4.58
C VAL A 82 33.20 -11.85 -3.11
N ARG A 83 32.28 -12.18 -2.20
CA ARG A 83 32.57 -12.26 -0.78
C ARG A 83 33.53 -13.44 -0.55
N ALA A 84 34.77 -13.12 -0.18
CA ALA A 84 35.86 -14.07 -0.05
C ALA A 84 35.48 -15.14 0.98
N LYS A 85 35.41 -16.39 0.51
CA LYS A 85 34.74 -17.49 1.21
C LYS A 85 35.45 -17.81 2.53
N GLY A 86 34.77 -17.55 3.65
CA GLY A 86 35.32 -17.71 5.01
C GLY A 86 35.79 -16.41 5.69
N LEU A 87 35.62 -15.25 5.04
CA LEU A 87 36.22 -13.98 5.47
C LEU A 87 35.18 -12.85 5.68
N PRO A 88 35.54 -11.80 6.44
CA PRO A 88 34.69 -10.62 6.63
C PRO A 88 34.67 -9.69 5.39
N LEU A 89 34.93 -10.17 4.16
CA LEU A 89 35.29 -9.28 3.05
C LEU A 89 34.76 -9.60 1.66
N THR A 90 34.46 -8.55 0.90
CA THR A 90 33.74 -8.59 -0.39
C THR A 90 34.40 -7.69 -1.43
N LEU A 91 34.52 -8.18 -2.68
CA LEU A 91 35.58 -7.74 -3.61
C LEU A 91 35.15 -7.79 -5.08
N ASP A 92 35.23 -6.65 -5.78
CA ASP A 92 34.75 -6.47 -7.15
C ASP A 92 35.63 -5.54 -8.01
N THR A 93 35.36 -5.41 -9.31
CA THR A 93 35.94 -4.33 -10.16
C THR A 93 34.95 -3.19 -10.43
N GLN A 94 34.04 -2.88 -9.49
CA GLN A 94 32.99 -1.86 -9.63
C GLN A 94 33.36 -0.52 -8.96
N GLY A 95 32.39 0.39 -8.82
CA GLY A 95 32.67 1.76 -8.38
C GLY A 95 33.48 2.50 -9.44
N LYS A 96 34.47 3.31 -9.04
CA LYS A 96 35.41 3.94 -9.98
C LYS A 96 36.38 2.92 -10.61
N ALA A 97 36.35 1.67 -10.15
CA ALA A 97 37.34 0.64 -10.44
C ALA A 97 37.12 -0.11 -11.77
N SER A 98 36.15 0.33 -12.57
CA SER A 98 35.82 -0.27 -13.88
C SER A 98 36.54 0.39 -15.06
N ASN A 99 37.02 1.64 -14.93
CA ASN A 99 37.62 2.46 -16.02
C ASN A 99 38.77 1.78 -16.79
N LYS A 100 39.42 0.82 -16.14
CA LYS A 100 40.47 -0.05 -16.66
C LYS A 100 40.45 -1.25 -15.70
N PRO A 101 39.70 -2.34 -15.96
CA PRO A 101 39.33 -3.31 -14.92
C PRO A 101 40.22 -4.56 -14.93
N VAL A 102 40.52 -5.09 -13.74
CA VAL A 102 41.33 -6.31 -13.57
C VAL A 102 40.53 -7.57 -13.89
N ALA A 103 41.18 -8.62 -14.38
CA ALA A 103 40.48 -9.81 -14.86
C ALA A 103 41.29 -11.12 -14.83
N GLY A 104 40.60 -12.24 -14.61
CA GLY A 104 41.17 -13.54 -14.26
C GLY A 104 40.95 -13.86 -12.78
N ALA A 105 41.43 -15.03 -12.32
CA ALA A 105 41.36 -15.39 -10.92
C ALA A 105 42.08 -14.37 -10.02
N ILE A 106 41.34 -13.71 -9.14
CA ILE A 106 41.89 -13.02 -7.98
C ILE A 106 42.04 -14.02 -6.82
N GLU A 107 43.15 -13.97 -6.11
CA GLU A 107 43.28 -14.52 -4.77
C GLU A 107 42.97 -13.43 -3.75
N ALA A 108 42.00 -13.71 -2.88
CA ALA A 108 41.56 -12.87 -1.79
C ALA A 108 41.92 -13.50 -0.44
N ARG A 109 42.53 -12.73 0.46
CA ARG A 109 42.82 -13.16 1.83
C ARG A 109 42.44 -12.09 2.83
N VAL A 110 41.98 -12.51 4.00
CA VAL A 110 42.05 -11.71 5.23
C VAL A 110 42.96 -12.50 6.14
N LEU A 111 44.05 -11.85 6.52
CA LEU A 111 45.19 -12.49 7.14
C LEU A 111 44.92 -12.73 8.63
N ASP A 112 45.69 -13.60 9.25
CA ASP A 112 45.57 -13.84 10.69
C ASP A 112 45.95 -12.60 11.49
N ARG A 113 45.53 -12.56 12.76
CA ARG A 113 45.72 -11.39 13.63
C ARG A 113 47.18 -11.17 14.05
N GLU A 114 48.09 -12.13 13.80
CA GLU A 114 49.52 -11.97 14.00
C GLU A 114 50.17 -11.30 12.77
N THR A 115 49.77 -11.72 11.57
CA THR A 115 50.18 -11.14 10.29
C THR A 115 49.64 -9.72 10.09
N ALA A 116 48.39 -9.45 10.49
CA ALA A 116 47.83 -8.09 10.52
C ALA A 116 48.64 -7.14 11.42
N LYS A 117 49.10 -7.62 12.58
CA LYS A 117 49.99 -6.87 13.49
C LYS A 117 51.37 -6.64 12.90
N LYS A 118 51.97 -7.63 12.24
CA LYS A 118 53.31 -7.50 11.62
C LYS A 118 53.36 -6.48 10.47
N ALA A 119 52.23 -6.21 9.82
CA ALA A 119 52.07 -5.13 8.85
C ALA A 119 51.45 -3.83 9.45
N SER A 120 51.32 -3.75 10.78
CA SER A 120 50.91 -2.54 11.53
C SER A 120 49.49 -2.02 11.26
N VAL A 121 48.48 -2.91 11.32
CA VAL A 121 47.06 -2.55 11.16
C VAL A 121 46.20 -3.13 12.31
N ASP A 122 45.37 -2.28 12.92
CA ASP A 122 44.51 -2.64 14.08
C ASP A 122 43.12 -3.19 13.69
N GLY A 123 42.65 -2.88 12.48
CA GLY A 123 41.52 -3.57 11.85
C GLY A 123 41.94 -4.91 11.23
N PRO A 124 41.00 -5.72 10.70
CA PRO A 124 41.36 -6.87 9.89
C PRO A 124 42.07 -6.45 8.59
N LEU A 125 43.25 -7.05 8.34
CA LEU A 125 44.10 -6.78 7.18
C LEU A 125 43.80 -7.73 6.01
N ILE A 126 43.94 -7.21 4.80
CA ILE A 126 43.27 -7.70 3.59
C ILE A 126 44.27 -7.73 2.43
N SER A 127 44.24 -8.76 1.58
CA SER A 127 45.07 -8.81 0.35
C SER A 127 44.34 -9.36 -0.86
N LEU A 128 44.63 -8.80 -2.04
CA LEU A 128 43.96 -9.05 -3.31
C LEU A 128 45.00 -9.21 -4.41
N ARG A 129 45.02 -10.32 -5.16
CA ARG A 129 46.07 -10.59 -6.17
C ARG A 129 45.53 -11.24 -7.43
N LEU A 130 45.84 -10.72 -8.62
CA LEU A 130 45.48 -11.40 -9.87
C LEU A 130 46.43 -12.57 -10.22
N LYS A 131 45.88 -13.64 -10.80
CA LYS A 131 46.61 -14.73 -11.45
C LYS A 131 46.77 -14.48 -12.95
N ASP A 132 47.86 -15.00 -13.49
CA ASP A 132 48.28 -14.77 -14.87
C ASP A 132 47.46 -15.57 -15.89
N LYS A 133 46.78 -16.63 -15.45
CA LYS A 133 45.76 -17.37 -16.22
C LYS A 133 44.56 -17.80 -15.35
N ASP A 134 43.40 -17.89 -15.97
CA ASP A 134 42.15 -18.42 -15.38
C ASP A 134 42.06 -19.96 -15.46
N ALA A 135 40.97 -20.52 -14.94
CA ALA A 135 40.70 -21.97 -14.96
C ALA A 135 40.55 -22.57 -16.39
N ALA A 136 40.38 -21.74 -17.43
CA ALA A 136 40.35 -22.16 -18.84
C ALA A 136 41.69 -21.93 -19.56
N GLY A 137 42.72 -21.46 -18.85
CA GLY A 137 44.05 -21.20 -19.40
C GLY A 137 44.17 -19.90 -20.21
N GLN A 138 43.17 -19.01 -20.17
CA GLN A 138 43.22 -17.69 -20.81
C GLN A 138 43.92 -16.68 -19.89
N ALA A 139 44.57 -15.66 -20.45
CA ALA A 139 45.45 -14.78 -19.69
C ALA A 139 44.69 -13.72 -18.86
N GLY A 140 45.10 -13.55 -17.60
CA GLY A 140 44.63 -12.47 -16.74
C GLY A 140 45.15 -11.09 -17.14
N ARG A 141 44.41 -10.02 -16.83
CA ARG A 141 44.65 -8.66 -17.34
C ARG A 141 44.60 -7.59 -16.22
N PRO A 142 45.55 -6.63 -16.15
CA PRO A 142 45.57 -5.57 -15.13
C PRO A 142 44.38 -4.60 -15.11
N GLY A 143 44.07 -4.02 -13.94
CA GLY A 143 43.09 -2.96 -13.77
C GLY A 143 42.61 -2.73 -12.32
N HIS A 144 41.55 -1.96 -12.11
CA HIS A 144 41.12 -1.52 -10.78
C HIS A 144 40.17 -2.51 -10.07
N VAL A 145 40.06 -2.40 -8.73
CA VAL A 145 39.20 -3.20 -7.83
C VAL A 145 38.49 -2.29 -6.78
N ARG A 146 37.45 -2.75 -6.09
CA ARG A 146 36.76 -2.11 -4.94
C ARG A 146 36.48 -3.18 -3.89
N ALA A 147 36.37 -2.77 -2.61
CA ALA A 147 36.40 -3.70 -1.48
C ALA A 147 35.54 -3.25 -0.27
N SER A 148 34.89 -4.20 0.40
CA SER A 148 34.00 -3.98 1.56
C SER A 148 34.26 -4.95 2.70
N LEU A 149 34.49 -4.41 3.90
CA LEU A 149 34.72 -5.08 5.18
C LEU A 149 33.44 -5.14 6.05
N ASP A 150 33.31 -6.22 6.81
CA ASP A 150 32.30 -6.47 7.84
C ASP A 150 32.94 -6.44 9.24
N TYR A 151 32.45 -5.57 10.13
CA TYR A 151 32.92 -5.44 11.52
C TYR A 151 31.86 -5.77 12.58
N SER A 152 30.69 -6.24 12.16
CA SER A 152 29.52 -6.51 13.02
C SER A 152 29.80 -7.46 14.19
N SER A 153 30.56 -8.53 13.97
CA SER A 153 30.84 -9.50 15.03
C SER A 153 31.69 -8.91 16.17
N PHE A 154 32.48 -7.86 15.89
CA PHE A 154 33.39 -7.21 16.84
C PHE A 154 33.04 -5.74 17.13
N THR A 155 31.77 -5.35 16.93
CA THR A 155 31.32 -3.95 17.09
C THR A 155 31.56 -3.37 18.49
N ASP A 156 31.33 -4.17 19.54
CA ASP A 156 31.56 -3.80 20.94
C ASP A 156 32.92 -4.27 21.48
N ALA A 157 33.82 -4.76 20.61
CA ALA A 157 35.14 -5.26 21.03
C ALA A 157 36.05 -4.17 21.61
N TYR A 158 35.75 -2.90 21.32
CA TYR A 158 36.26 -1.72 22.01
C TYR A 158 35.08 -0.74 22.14
N GLY A 159 34.80 -0.26 23.35
CA GLY A 159 33.64 0.62 23.62
C GLY A 159 33.81 2.06 23.12
N GLY A 160 32.76 2.87 23.26
CA GLY A 160 32.83 4.33 23.05
C GLY A 160 32.88 4.76 21.58
N GLY A 161 31.83 4.45 20.81
CA GLY A 161 31.70 4.96 19.43
C GLY A 161 32.82 4.46 18.50
N TYR A 162 33.16 3.18 18.59
CA TYR A 162 34.15 2.53 17.73
C TYR A 162 33.61 2.36 16.30
N ALA A 163 32.36 1.89 16.16
CA ALA A 163 31.65 1.80 14.87
C ALA A 163 31.58 3.14 14.12
N SER A 164 31.50 4.28 14.80
CA SER A 164 31.25 5.59 14.18
C SER A 164 32.40 6.17 13.35
N ARG A 165 33.57 5.51 13.24
CA ARG A 165 34.82 6.13 12.74
C ARG A 165 35.63 5.27 11.75
N LEU A 166 35.03 4.78 10.65
CA LEU A 166 35.66 3.78 9.76
C LEU A 166 35.59 4.12 8.22
N THR A 167 36.73 4.05 7.50
CA THR A 167 37.11 4.35 6.06
C THR A 167 37.92 3.16 5.58
N LEU A 168 38.60 3.20 4.44
CA LEU A 168 39.69 2.28 4.15
C LEU A 168 40.93 3.00 3.60
N ILE A 169 42.09 2.39 3.78
CA ILE A 169 43.39 2.81 3.26
C ILE A 169 44.06 1.66 2.50
N GLU A 170 44.65 1.96 1.34
CA GLU A 170 45.38 1.01 0.48
C GLU A 170 46.87 0.96 0.87
N LEU A 171 47.51 -0.21 0.78
CA LEU A 171 48.88 -0.52 1.23
C LEU A 171 49.70 -1.28 0.15
N PRO A 172 51.06 -1.31 0.23
CA PRO A 172 51.92 -1.85 -0.82
C PRO A 172 52.03 -3.39 -0.83
N ALA A 173 52.20 -3.96 -2.03
CA ALA A 173 52.27 -5.40 -2.29
C ALA A 173 53.21 -6.24 -1.38
N CYS A 174 54.35 -5.68 -0.96
CA CYS A 174 55.34 -6.44 -0.16
C CYS A 174 54.92 -6.67 1.30
N ALA A 175 53.80 -6.08 1.74
CA ALA A 175 53.14 -6.43 3.02
C ALA A 175 52.70 -7.91 3.11
N LEU A 176 52.77 -8.67 2.01
CA LEU A 176 52.34 -10.07 1.93
C LEU A 176 53.49 -11.08 1.92
N THR A 177 54.74 -10.63 1.90
CA THR A 177 55.94 -11.49 1.80
C THR A 177 57.04 -11.07 2.76
N THR A 178 57.34 -9.78 2.86
CA THR A 178 58.30 -9.20 3.82
C THR A 178 57.71 -8.00 4.59
N PRO A 179 56.55 -8.13 5.26
CA PRO A 179 55.88 -7.03 5.97
C PRO A 179 56.74 -6.30 7.01
N ASN A 180 57.78 -6.98 7.51
CA ASN A 180 58.74 -6.42 8.44
C ASN A 180 59.56 -5.26 7.83
N GLU A 181 59.72 -5.19 6.50
CA GLU A 181 60.48 -4.10 5.85
C GLU A 181 59.69 -2.78 5.76
N ALA A 182 60.39 -1.65 5.94
CA ALA A 182 59.78 -0.32 6.03
C ALA A 182 59.02 0.12 4.76
N ARG A 183 59.50 -0.28 3.57
CA ARG A 183 58.89 0.06 2.27
C ARG A 183 57.50 -0.58 2.02
N CYS A 184 57.01 -1.39 2.95
CA CYS A 184 55.79 -2.17 2.82
C CYS A 184 54.61 -1.64 3.66
N ARG A 185 54.73 -0.45 4.28
CA ARG A 185 53.73 0.06 5.25
C ARG A 185 53.15 1.45 4.92
N THR A 186 53.48 2.00 3.75
CA THR A 186 53.05 3.34 3.29
C THR A 186 51.65 3.30 2.70
N SER A 187 50.70 4.07 3.24
CA SER A 187 49.28 3.95 2.90
C SER A 187 48.68 5.16 2.17
N LYS A 188 47.51 4.94 1.53
CA LYS A 188 46.78 5.95 0.75
C LYS A 188 45.29 5.94 1.09
N SER A 189 44.70 7.11 1.34
CA SER A 189 43.26 7.23 1.63
C SER A 189 42.40 6.81 0.45
N VAL A 190 41.40 5.96 0.69
CA VAL A 190 40.44 5.51 -0.32
C VAL A 190 39.08 6.15 -0.07
N PRO A 191 38.35 6.67 -1.09
CA PRO A 191 36.99 7.16 -0.92
C PRO A 191 36.02 6.03 -0.56
N THR A 192 35.27 6.21 0.52
CA THR A 192 34.62 5.14 1.28
C THR A 192 33.33 5.58 1.95
N VAL A 193 32.57 4.64 2.51
CA VAL A 193 31.40 4.93 3.34
C VAL A 193 31.44 4.06 4.61
N ASN A 194 31.19 4.68 5.76
CA ASN A 194 30.96 4.00 7.03
C ASN A 194 29.47 3.72 7.24
N HIS A 195 29.10 2.56 7.80
CA HIS A 195 27.76 2.36 8.34
C HIS A 195 27.80 1.79 9.76
N THR A 196 27.43 2.64 10.72
CA THR A 196 27.33 2.38 12.16
C THR A 196 26.39 1.25 12.53
N GLU A 197 25.18 1.19 11.95
CA GLU A 197 24.17 0.18 12.33
C GLU A 197 24.36 -1.15 11.60
N LYS A 198 24.76 -1.12 10.32
CA LYS A 198 25.11 -2.33 9.55
C LYS A 198 26.50 -2.87 9.93
N GLN A 199 27.29 -2.06 10.64
CA GLN A 199 28.61 -2.39 11.19
C GLN A 199 29.56 -2.89 10.09
N THR A 200 29.62 -2.13 9.00
CA THR A 200 30.29 -2.47 7.73
C THR A 200 30.92 -1.24 7.08
N LEU A 201 31.82 -1.47 6.13
CA LEU A 201 32.77 -0.47 5.67
C LEU A 201 33.28 -0.71 4.23
N THR A 202 33.17 0.26 3.32
CA THR A 202 33.40 0.05 1.86
C THR A 202 34.35 1.07 1.22
N ALA A 203 35.18 0.66 0.26
CA ALA A 203 36.11 1.47 -0.54
C ALA A 203 35.85 1.35 -2.04
N GLN A 204 35.65 2.48 -2.73
CA GLN A 204 35.14 2.49 -4.11
C GLN A 204 36.20 2.60 -5.23
N ASN A 205 37.50 2.61 -4.92
CA ASN A 205 38.56 2.58 -5.95
C ASN A 205 39.95 2.14 -5.43
N LEU A 206 40.46 1.02 -5.92
CA LEU A 206 41.81 0.49 -5.71
C LEU A 206 42.42 0.06 -7.05
N SER A 207 43.73 -0.21 -7.11
CA SER A 207 44.38 -0.69 -8.34
C SER A 207 45.01 -2.08 -8.20
N LEU A 208 44.61 -3.02 -9.05
CA LEU A 208 45.22 -4.35 -9.19
C LEU A 208 45.94 -4.54 -10.52
N SER A 209 46.72 -5.61 -10.61
CA SER A 209 47.49 -5.95 -11.81
C SER A 209 47.71 -7.44 -11.92
N ALA A 210 47.87 -7.95 -13.14
CA ALA A 210 48.45 -9.27 -13.38
C ALA A 210 49.78 -9.37 -12.61
N GLY A 211 49.97 -10.44 -11.84
CA GLY A 211 51.13 -10.67 -10.99
C GLY A 211 51.20 -9.85 -9.68
N ALA A 212 50.58 -8.66 -9.57
CA ALA A 212 50.81 -7.72 -8.46
C ALA A 212 49.58 -7.49 -7.56
N PRO A 213 49.71 -7.65 -6.22
CA PRO A 213 48.61 -7.51 -5.27
C PRO A 213 48.42 -6.11 -4.68
N ALA A 214 47.19 -5.79 -4.31
CA ALA A 214 46.82 -4.64 -3.47
C ALA A 214 46.37 -5.12 -2.07
N VAL A 215 46.50 -4.22 -1.07
CA VAL A 215 46.37 -4.53 0.36
C VAL A 215 45.52 -3.44 1.05
N LEU A 216 44.68 -3.76 2.04
CA LEU A 216 43.67 -2.83 2.63
C LEU A 216 43.50 -2.88 4.17
N ALA A 217 43.12 -1.75 4.78
CA ALA A 217 42.88 -1.49 6.23
C ALA A 217 41.86 -0.33 6.48
N ALA A 218 41.45 0.06 7.71
CA ALA A 218 40.15 0.78 8.01
C ALA A 218 40.09 2.09 8.94
N VAL A 219 39.48 3.27 8.55
CA VAL A 219 39.42 4.67 9.26
C VAL A 219 38.29 5.81 8.80
N ALA A 220 37.56 6.99 8.64
CA ALA A 220 36.17 7.38 8.06
C ALA A 220 35.94 8.14 6.64
N GLY A 221 34.71 8.13 6.00
CA GLY A 221 34.35 8.74 4.65
C GLY A 221 32.84 8.81 4.13
N THR A 222 32.51 9.39 2.92
CA THR A 222 31.13 9.78 2.38
C THR A 222 30.77 9.68 0.81
N GLN A 223 29.46 9.48 0.37
CA GLN A 223 28.69 9.83 -0.95
C GLN A 223 28.79 8.98 -2.31
N SER A 224 28.01 9.04 -3.47
CA SER A 224 26.61 9.37 -4.05
C SER A 224 26.56 9.15 -5.66
N ALA A 225 25.56 9.17 -6.65
CA ALA A 225 24.07 8.99 -6.95
C ALA A 225 23.65 8.99 -8.53
N ASN A 226 22.34 8.80 -8.95
CA ASN A 226 21.55 9.00 -10.27
C ASN A 226 21.40 7.93 -11.46
N GLY A 227 20.29 7.94 -12.29
CA GLY A 227 19.82 6.92 -13.35
C GLY A 227 19.30 7.45 -14.75
N ASP A 228 18.83 6.68 -15.80
CA ASP A 228 17.53 5.93 -16.01
C ASP A 228 17.37 5.08 -17.36
N TYR A 229 16.29 4.26 -17.50
CA TYR A 229 15.60 3.55 -18.64
C TYR A 229 16.25 2.51 -19.62
N LYS A 230 15.93 1.20 -19.46
CA LYS A 230 15.18 0.33 -20.44
C LYS A 230 15.07 -1.17 -20.03
N ALA A 231 14.00 -1.83 -20.53
CA ALA A 231 13.68 -3.27 -20.47
C ALA A 231 13.31 -3.85 -19.08
N THR A 232 12.44 -4.86 -19.08
CA THR A 232 11.66 -5.31 -17.91
C THR A 232 12.49 -6.15 -16.92
N SER A 233 13.25 -5.51 -16.03
CA SER A 233 13.69 -6.15 -14.78
C SER A 233 12.54 -6.20 -13.77
N LEU A 234 12.46 -7.25 -12.94
CA LEU A 234 11.42 -7.41 -11.93
C LEU A 234 11.21 -6.11 -11.13
N SER A 235 10.01 -5.55 -11.21
CA SER A 235 9.58 -4.54 -10.26
C SER A 235 9.56 -5.15 -8.85
N PRO A 236 9.77 -4.36 -7.79
CA PRO A 236 9.31 -4.74 -6.47
C PRO A 236 7.85 -5.19 -6.55
N SER A 237 7.52 -6.32 -5.94
CA SER A 237 6.15 -6.84 -5.83
C SER A 237 5.21 -5.87 -5.12
N ALA A 238 5.78 -4.97 -4.30
CA ALA A 238 5.07 -3.92 -3.60
C ALA A 238 5.59 -2.51 -3.88
N THR A 239 4.66 -1.55 -3.87
CA THR A 239 4.93 -0.10 -3.94
C THR A 239 4.38 0.60 -2.71
N TRP A 240 4.88 1.80 -2.42
CA TRP A 240 4.42 2.62 -1.30
C TRP A 240 4.39 4.10 -1.66
N ASN A 241 3.57 4.86 -0.93
CA ASN A 241 3.49 6.30 -1.02
C ASN A 241 3.20 6.91 0.36
N THR A 242 3.47 8.19 0.52
CA THR A 242 2.85 9.01 1.57
C THR A 242 1.99 10.05 0.87
N ASN A 243 0.68 10.04 1.08
CA ASN A 243 -0.19 11.12 0.59
C ASN A 243 0.25 12.40 1.29
N LEU A 244 0.78 13.36 0.53
CA LEU A 244 1.38 14.56 1.10
C LEU A 244 0.34 15.44 1.80
N ASN A 245 -0.83 15.68 1.18
CA ASN A 245 -1.86 16.52 1.77
C ASN A 245 -2.43 15.90 3.07
N THR A 246 -2.82 14.62 3.04
CA THR A 246 -3.48 13.98 4.19
C THR A 246 -2.48 13.45 5.23
N GLY A 247 -1.24 13.20 4.83
CA GLY A 247 -0.17 12.63 5.64
C GLY A 247 -0.23 11.11 5.84
N ASP A 248 -1.07 10.39 5.08
CA ASP A 248 -1.26 8.95 5.23
C ASP A 248 -0.20 8.10 4.52
N PHE A 249 0.20 7.00 5.16
CA PHE A 249 0.99 5.94 4.52
C PHE A 249 0.07 5.02 3.71
N ALA A 250 0.42 4.80 2.44
CA ALA A 250 -0.21 3.82 1.58
C ALA A 250 0.84 2.80 1.11
N TRP A 251 0.47 1.52 1.10
CA TRP A 251 1.30 0.42 0.59
C TRP A 251 0.42 -0.53 -0.23
N SER A 252 0.96 -1.11 -1.30
CA SER A 252 0.24 -2.08 -2.11
C SER A 252 1.17 -3.18 -2.61
N TYR A 253 0.67 -4.41 -2.69
CA TYR A 253 1.37 -5.61 -3.15
C TYR A 253 0.56 -6.26 -4.27
N ASN A 254 1.14 -6.32 -5.46
CA ASN A 254 0.49 -6.87 -6.64
C ASN A 254 0.68 -8.40 -6.70
N MET A 255 -0.39 -9.14 -6.97
CA MET A 255 -0.39 -10.58 -7.18
C MET A 255 -0.70 -10.85 -8.66
N PRO A 256 0.31 -10.75 -9.56
CA PRO A 256 0.10 -10.81 -11.00
C PRO A 256 -0.56 -12.14 -11.42
N VAL A 257 -1.55 -12.03 -12.30
CA VAL A 257 -2.33 -13.15 -12.79
C VAL A 257 -1.87 -13.56 -14.20
N PRO A 258 -1.90 -14.85 -14.57
CA PRO A 258 -1.55 -15.33 -15.90
C PRO A 258 -2.30 -14.62 -17.04
N ASP A 259 -1.63 -14.32 -18.14
CA ASP A 259 -2.24 -13.74 -19.34
C ASP A 259 -3.24 -14.71 -20.00
N VAL A 260 -4.30 -14.15 -20.59
CA VAL A 260 -5.31 -14.89 -21.37
C VAL A 260 -5.51 -14.27 -22.76
N PRO A 261 -5.95 -15.06 -23.77
CA PRO A 261 -6.38 -14.52 -25.05
C PRO A 261 -7.42 -13.40 -24.88
N GLY A 262 -7.21 -12.27 -25.54
CA GLY A 262 -8.03 -11.07 -25.40
C GLY A 262 -7.49 -10.05 -24.39
N GLY A 263 -6.62 -10.45 -23.46
CA GLY A 263 -5.92 -9.55 -22.53
C GLY A 263 -6.75 -9.00 -21.36
N LEU A 264 -8.05 -9.30 -21.28
CA LEU A 264 -8.89 -8.91 -20.14
C LEU A 264 -8.59 -9.79 -18.92
N THR A 265 -7.84 -9.24 -17.96
CA THR A 265 -7.41 -9.91 -16.72
C THR A 265 -7.92 -9.17 -15.48
N PRO A 266 -8.18 -9.87 -14.35
CA PRO A 266 -8.52 -9.22 -13.09
C PRO A 266 -7.29 -8.59 -12.44
N ASN A 267 -7.46 -7.40 -11.86
CA ASN A 267 -6.48 -6.86 -10.91
C ASN A 267 -6.65 -7.58 -9.56
N VAL A 268 -5.56 -8.15 -9.04
CA VAL A 268 -5.51 -8.78 -7.71
C VAL A 268 -4.33 -8.18 -6.96
N ALA A 269 -4.62 -7.26 -6.05
CA ALA A 269 -3.61 -6.60 -5.24
C ALA A 269 -4.10 -6.42 -3.81
N LEU A 270 -3.21 -6.68 -2.85
CA LEU A 270 -3.42 -6.34 -1.44
C LEU A 270 -2.99 -4.88 -1.22
N SER A 271 -3.80 -4.10 -0.52
CA SER A 271 -3.52 -2.71 -0.17
C SER A 271 -3.47 -2.50 1.34
N TYR A 272 -2.83 -1.42 1.78
CA TYR A 272 -2.86 -0.91 3.16
C TYR A 272 -2.97 0.63 3.13
N SER A 273 -3.72 1.20 4.08
CA SER A 273 -3.79 2.63 4.33
C SER A 273 -3.75 2.93 5.84
N SER A 274 -2.89 3.84 6.29
CA SER A 274 -2.99 4.34 7.68
C SER A 274 -4.26 5.15 7.90
N GLY A 275 -4.78 5.80 6.86
CA GLY A 275 -6.00 6.60 6.92
C GLY A 275 -7.23 5.79 7.29
N SER A 276 -7.30 4.52 6.88
CA SER A 276 -8.40 3.61 7.24
C SER A 276 -8.33 3.10 8.69
N VAL A 277 -7.18 3.25 9.36
CA VAL A 277 -6.99 2.96 10.79
C VAL A 277 -7.22 4.22 11.64
N ASP A 278 -6.84 5.39 11.15
CA ASP A 278 -7.11 6.69 11.76
C ASP A 278 -8.59 7.07 11.71
N GLY A 279 -9.28 6.77 10.61
CA GLY A 279 -10.70 7.11 10.39
C GLY A 279 -11.71 6.25 11.16
N ARG A 280 -11.24 5.27 11.96
CA ARG A 280 -12.12 4.48 12.83
C ARG A 280 -12.37 5.17 14.17
N THR A 281 -13.61 5.08 14.63
CA THR A 281 -14.14 5.71 15.85
C THR A 281 -14.95 4.68 16.64
N GLY A 282 -15.57 5.10 17.75
CA GLY A 282 -16.47 4.22 18.52
C GLY A 282 -17.70 3.72 17.74
N ASN A 283 -18.09 4.39 16.65
CA ASN A 283 -19.32 4.10 15.91
C ASN A 283 -19.09 3.36 14.58
N THR A 284 -17.84 3.14 14.18
CA THR A 284 -17.50 2.38 12.97
C THR A 284 -17.42 0.88 13.25
N ASN A 285 -17.66 0.03 12.25
CA ASN A 285 -17.32 -1.38 12.38
C ASN A 285 -15.79 -1.49 12.53
N ASN A 286 -15.36 -1.90 13.72
CA ASN A 286 -13.95 -1.85 14.13
C ASN A 286 -13.20 -3.16 13.90
N GLN A 287 -13.90 -4.23 13.52
CA GLN A 287 -13.29 -5.51 13.14
C GLN A 287 -12.35 -5.32 11.95
N ALA A 288 -11.14 -5.89 12.03
CA ALA A 288 -10.19 -5.90 10.93
C ALA A 288 -10.74 -6.66 9.72
N THR A 289 -10.28 -6.36 8.49
CA THR A 289 -10.77 -7.05 7.29
C THR A 289 -10.40 -8.55 7.29
N TRP A 290 -10.84 -9.30 6.28
CA TRP A 290 -10.37 -10.67 6.07
C TRP A 290 -8.86 -10.76 5.76
N ALA A 291 -8.22 -9.66 5.33
CA ALA A 291 -6.79 -9.62 5.00
C ALA A 291 -5.88 -9.13 6.14
N GLY A 292 -6.47 -8.56 7.21
CA GLY A 292 -5.77 -8.00 8.36
C GLY A 292 -6.01 -6.49 8.54
N ASP A 293 -5.60 -5.93 9.68
CA ASP A 293 -6.02 -4.57 10.03
C ASP A 293 -5.29 -3.45 9.30
N GLY A 294 -6.05 -2.45 8.84
CA GLY A 294 -5.59 -1.43 7.89
C GLY A 294 -5.35 -1.95 6.46
N PHE A 295 -5.35 -3.27 6.25
CA PHE A 295 -5.22 -3.90 4.94
C PHE A 295 -6.58 -4.15 4.30
N ASP A 296 -6.68 -4.01 2.97
CA ASP A 296 -7.82 -4.46 2.19
C ASP A 296 -7.40 -5.18 0.90
N MET A 297 -8.22 -6.14 0.49
CA MET A 297 -8.14 -6.82 -0.80
C MET A 297 -9.55 -7.23 -1.22
N TRP A 298 -10.21 -6.36 -1.99
CA TRP A 298 -11.54 -6.62 -2.57
C TRP A 298 -11.59 -6.13 -4.03
N PRO A 299 -12.27 -6.84 -4.95
CA PRO A 299 -12.33 -6.45 -6.36
C PRO A 299 -13.22 -5.22 -6.61
N GLY A 300 -14.18 -4.96 -5.71
CA GLY A 300 -15.00 -3.76 -5.68
C GLY A 300 -16.46 -4.05 -5.30
N PHE A 301 -17.17 -3.02 -4.84
CA PHE A 301 -18.59 -3.09 -4.52
C PHE A 301 -19.30 -1.73 -4.71
N ILE A 302 -20.62 -1.79 -4.81
CA ILE A 302 -21.52 -0.69 -4.45
C ILE A 302 -22.24 -1.07 -3.15
N GLU A 303 -22.45 -0.11 -2.25
CA GLU A 303 -23.21 -0.26 -1.03
C GLU A 303 -24.37 0.74 -0.95
N ARG A 304 -25.45 0.36 -0.28
CA ARG A 304 -26.52 1.25 0.18
C ARG A 304 -26.48 1.29 1.70
N ARG A 305 -26.45 2.50 2.26
CA ARG A 305 -26.49 2.72 3.72
C ARG A 305 -27.93 2.95 4.16
N TYR A 306 -28.24 2.46 5.36
CA TYR A 306 -29.55 2.54 6.00
C TYR A 306 -29.41 3.18 7.39
N LYS A 307 -30.51 3.64 7.98
CA LYS A 307 -30.53 4.17 9.35
C LYS A 307 -31.18 3.16 10.30
N PRO A 308 -30.95 3.25 11.63
CA PRO A 308 -31.81 2.59 12.61
C PRO A 308 -33.23 3.13 12.52
N CYS A 309 -34.27 2.28 12.55
CA CYS A 309 -35.67 2.76 12.61
C CYS A 309 -35.93 3.60 13.87
N ALA A 310 -35.23 3.28 14.97
CA ALA A 310 -35.12 4.08 16.20
C ALA A 310 -34.76 5.57 16.00
N ASP A 311 -34.15 5.91 14.87
CA ASP A 311 -33.61 7.24 14.57
C ASP A 311 -34.54 8.10 13.70
N GLU A 312 -35.39 7.47 12.87
CA GLU A 312 -36.56 8.12 12.24
C GLU A 312 -37.77 8.21 13.19
N GLY A 313 -37.67 7.57 14.36
CA GLY A 313 -38.58 7.80 15.50
C GLY A 313 -39.50 6.64 15.86
N GLU A 314 -39.38 5.50 15.16
CA GLU A 314 -40.20 4.31 15.35
C GLU A 314 -40.12 3.74 16.78
N LYS A 315 -41.26 3.20 17.24
CA LYS A 315 -41.44 2.62 18.58
C LYS A 315 -42.54 1.55 18.59
N ASP A 316 -42.42 0.60 19.50
CA ASP A 316 -43.53 -0.28 19.87
C ASP A 316 -44.56 0.42 20.79
N ALA A 317 -45.61 -0.30 21.17
CA ALA A 317 -46.70 0.21 22.00
C ALA A 317 -46.29 0.55 23.45
N ASP A 318 -45.21 -0.03 23.96
CA ASP A 318 -44.64 0.24 25.28
C ASP A 318 -43.58 1.37 25.24
N GLY A 319 -43.21 1.83 24.04
CA GLY A 319 -42.29 2.93 23.79
C GLY A 319 -40.84 2.50 23.53
N ASN A 320 -40.57 1.19 23.44
CA ASN A 320 -39.25 0.66 23.09
C ASN A 320 -38.95 0.95 21.61
N LYS A 321 -37.70 1.23 21.27
CA LYS A 321 -37.29 1.50 19.89
C LYS A 321 -36.80 0.23 19.19
N PRO A 322 -37.26 -0.08 17.96
CA PRO A 322 -36.77 -1.23 17.19
C PRO A 322 -35.30 -1.05 16.79
N GLY A 323 -34.55 -2.15 16.83
CA GLY A 323 -33.16 -2.23 16.36
C GLY A 323 -33.04 -2.53 14.86
N ASP A 324 -34.16 -2.73 14.19
CA ASP A 324 -34.30 -2.89 12.74
C ASP A 324 -33.72 -1.67 11.98
N VAL A 325 -33.33 -1.90 10.72
CA VAL A 325 -32.87 -0.83 9.82
C VAL A 325 -33.98 -0.38 8.88
N CYS A 326 -34.14 0.93 8.76
CA CYS A 326 -35.11 1.58 7.90
C CYS A 326 -34.43 2.19 6.67
N TRP A 327 -35.21 2.39 5.62
CA TRP A 327 -34.86 3.30 4.53
C TRP A 327 -34.60 4.71 5.10
N ALA A 328 -33.90 5.54 4.32
CA ALA A 328 -33.48 6.86 4.77
C ALA A 328 -33.55 7.86 3.62
N TYR A 329 -32.86 7.54 2.52
CA TYR A 329 -33.00 8.19 1.22
C TYR A 329 -32.29 7.34 0.16
N ASP A 330 -32.57 7.60 -1.12
CA ASP A 330 -31.88 6.91 -2.22
C ASP A 330 -30.39 7.33 -2.28
N ASN A 331 -29.51 6.41 -1.90
CA ASN A 331 -28.08 6.59 -1.74
C ASN A 331 -27.32 5.37 -2.28
N ALA A 332 -26.10 5.59 -2.76
CA ALA A 332 -25.20 4.53 -3.16
C ALA A 332 -23.74 4.97 -2.96
N PHE A 333 -22.89 4.07 -2.47
CA PHE A 333 -21.47 4.31 -2.22
C PHE A 333 -20.64 3.32 -3.01
N LEU A 334 -19.69 3.78 -3.82
CA LEU A 334 -18.80 2.93 -4.60
C LEU A 334 -17.48 2.67 -3.85
N THR A 335 -16.88 1.51 -4.09
CA THR A 335 -15.42 1.30 -3.97
C THR A 335 -14.98 0.40 -5.12
N PHE A 336 -14.21 0.93 -6.08
CA PHE A 336 -13.79 0.21 -7.29
C PHE A 336 -12.59 0.89 -7.97
N ASN A 337 -11.58 0.12 -8.41
CA ASN A 337 -10.40 0.60 -9.14
C ASN A 337 -9.71 1.84 -8.52
N GLY A 338 -9.62 1.90 -7.19
CA GLY A 338 -9.02 3.01 -6.44
C GLY A 338 -9.91 4.23 -6.25
N LYS A 339 -11.12 4.25 -6.85
CA LYS A 339 -12.16 5.26 -6.62
C LYS A 339 -13.09 4.83 -5.48
N GLY A 340 -13.64 5.79 -4.75
CA GLY A 340 -14.74 5.54 -3.82
C GLY A 340 -15.41 6.81 -3.30
N GLY A 341 -16.56 6.68 -2.64
CA GLY A 341 -17.38 7.80 -2.15
C GLY A 341 -18.87 7.63 -2.45
N GLU A 342 -19.70 8.60 -2.05
CA GLU A 342 -21.12 8.64 -2.47
C GLU A 342 -21.19 8.86 -3.99
N LEU A 343 -22.11 8.16 -4.64
CA LEU A 343 -22.51 8.41 -6.02
C LEU A 343 -23.56 9.53 -6.04
N VAL A 344 -23.45 10.42 -7.02
CA VAL A 344 -24.35 11.57 -7.18
C VAL A 344 -25.45 11.22 -8.19
N PRO A 345 -26.75 11.31 -7.83
CA PRO A 345 -27.84 11.07 -8.77
C PRO A 345 -27.80 12.06 -9.95
N ASN A 346 -27.96 11.54 -11.18
CA ASN A 346 -28.11 12.33 -12.41
C ASN A 346 -29.36 11.91 -13.21
N GLY A 347 -30.39 11.43 -12.49
CA GLY A 347 -31.64 10.89 -13.03
C GLY A 347 -32.20 9.80 -12.11
N THR A 348 -33.35 9.22 -12.47
CA THR A 348 -34.01 8.18 -11.66
C THR A 348 -33.17 6.92 -11.46
N ASN A 349 -32.41 6.52 -12.49
CA ASN A 349 -31.61 5.30 -12.52
C ASN A 349 -30.20 5.52 -13.10
N SER A 350 -29.72 6.77 -13.14
CA SER A 350 -28.38 7.10 -13.64
C SER A 350 -27.63 7.98 -12.65
N TRP A 351 -26.36 7.68 -12.45
CA TRP A 351 -25.54 8.20 -11.36
C TRP A 351 -24.14 8.57 -11.87
N LYS A 352 -23.46 9.43 -11.12
CA LYS A 352 -22.09 9.91 -11.36
C LYS A 352 -21.20 9.68 -10.15
N LEU A 353 -19.90 9.65 -10.38
CA LEU A 353 -18.88 9.72 -9.32
C LEU A 353 -18.78 11.16 -8.80
N LYS A 354 -18.44 11.38 -7.52
CA LYS A 354 -18.15 12.74 -6.99
C LYS A 354 -16.96 13.36 -7.76
N GLU A 355 -15.91 12.58 -7.98
CA GLU A 355 -14.84 12.81 -8.96
C GLU A 355 -15.23 12.15 -10.31
N ASP A 356 -15.84 12.90 -11.22
CA ASP A 356 -16.31 12.40 -12.50
C ASP A 356 -15.17 12.31 -13.52
N ASP A 357 -15.05 11.16 -14.20
CA ASP A 357 -14.10 10.90 -15.28
C ASP A 357 -14.80 10.40 -16.56
N GLY A 358 -16.10 10.65 -16.68
CA GLY A 358 -16.90 10.24 -17.83
C GLY A 358 -17.47 8.82 -17.71
N THR A 359 -17.07 8.07 -16.67
CA THR A 359 -17.70 6.79 -16.30
C THR A 359 -19.20 6.96 -16.16
N LYS A 360 -19.97 6.02 -16.74
CA LYS A 360 -21.44 5.99 -16.66
C LYS A 360 -21.87 4.92 -15.68
N ILE A 361 -22.80 5.27 -14.78
CA ILE A 361 -23.31 4.35 -13.76
C ILE A 361 -24.83 4.27 -13.91
N ASP A 362 -25.34 3.06 -14.10
CA ASP A 362 -26.77 2.78 -14.24
C ASP A 362 -27.24 1.82 -13.13
N ARG A 363 -28.34 2.17 -12.46
CA ARG A 363 -29.13 1.23 -11.66
C ARG A 363 -30.09 0.48 -12.59
N LEU A 364 -30.20 -0.83 -12.39
CA LEU A 364 -31.04 -1.74 -13.17
C LEU A 364 -31.76 -2.69 -12.21
N THR A 365 -32.94 -3.20 -12.58
CA THR A 365 -33.71 -4.17 -11.78
C THR A 365 -34.14 -5.33 -12.65
N SER A 366 -34.15 -6.57 -12.13
CA SER A 366 -34.54 -7.77 -12.88
C SER A 366 -34.68 -8.98 -11.95
N SER A 367 -35.88 -9.55 -11.85
CA SER A 367 -36.12 -10.81 -11.14
C SER A 367 -35.31 -11.99 -11.69
N ASP A 368 -34.93 -11.95 -12.98
CA ASP A 368 -34.06 -12.94 -13.60
C ASP A 368 -32.65 -12.98 -12.97
N ARG A 369 -32.19 -11.93 -12.26
CA ARG A 369 -30.92 -11.97 -11.51
C ARG A 369 -30.98 -12.99 -10.39
N GLY A 370 -32.15 -13.20 -9.78
CA GLY A 370 -32.37 -14.13 -8.67
C GLY A 370 -31.37 -13.92 -7.52
N ASN A 371 -31.01 -12.66 -7.25
CA ASN A 371 -29.91 -12.26 -6.38
C ASN A 371 -30.32 -12.07 -4.90
N GLY A 372 -31.61 -12.29 -4.58
CA GLY A 372 -32.16 -12.23 -3.22
C GLY A 372 -32.73 -10.87 -2.81
N ASP A 373 -32.48 -9.84 -3.62
CA ASP A 373 -33.07 -8.50 -3.47
C ASP A 373 -34.57 -8.49 -3.89
N ASN A 374 -35.34 -7.54 -3.35
CA ASN A 374 -36.80 -7.48 -3.48
C ASN A 374 -37.31 -7.21 -4.91
N ASP A 375 -36.60 -6.42 -5.72
CA ASP A 375 -36.92 -6.22 -7.15
C ASP A 375 -35.81 -6.72 -8.09
N GLY A 376 -34.69 -7.15 -7.50
CA GLY A 376 -33.52 -7.60 -8.20
C GLY A 376 -32.64 -6.44 -8.61
N GLU A 377 -32.47 -5.42 -7.77
CA GLU A 377 -31.56 -4.29 -7.99
C GLU A 377 -30.16 -4.85 -8.27
N TYR A 378 -29.53 -4.34 -9.33
CA TYR A 378 -28.15 -4.60 -9.71
C TYR A 378 -27.61 -3.39 -10.48
N TRP A 379 -26.29 -3.23 -10.48
CA TRP A 379 -25.66 -2.02 -11.00
C TRP A 379 -24.75 -2.32 -12.18
N ARG A 380 -24.62 -1.35 -13.09
CA ARG A 380 -23.69 -1.37 -14.23
C ARG A 380 -22.86 -0.09 -14.24
N LEU A 381 -21.55 -0.22 -14.09
CA LEU A 381 -20.60 0.81 -14.55
C LEU A 381 -20.18 0.53 -16.00
N THR A 382 -19.98 1.59 -16.78
CA THR A 382 -19.28 1.55 -18.08
C THR A 382 -18.17 2.60 -18.04
N ASP A 383 -16.92 2.17 -18.17
CA ASP A 383 -15.75 3.06 -18.19
C ASP A 383 -15.64 3.86 -19.51
N PRO A 384 -14.78 4.89 -19.61
CA PRO A 384 -14.55 5.62 -20.86
C PRO A 384 -14.01 4.78 -22.02
N ASN A 385 -13.44 3.61 -21.77
CA ASN A 385 -12.98 2.66 -22.81
C ASN A 385 -14.12 1.77 -23.34
N GLY A 386 -15.30 1.80 -22.71
CA GLY A 386 -16.46 0.97 -23.03
C GLY A 386 -16.53 -0.38 -22.30
N THR A 387 -15.59 -0.67 -21.40
CA THR A 387 -15.62 -1.86 -20.54
C THR A 387 -16.78 -1.75 -19.57
N ARG A 388 -17.55 -2.83 -19.41
CA ARG A 388 -18.72 -2.88 -18.52
C ARG A 388 -18.42 -3.75 -17.31
N TYR A 389 -18.72 -3.21 -16.14
CA TYR A 389 -18.57 -3.85 -14.85
C TYR A 389 -19.95 -3.92 -14.19
N TYR A 390 -20.36 -5.11 -13.77
CA TYR A 390 -21.66 -5.36 -13.16
C TYR A 390 -21.49 -5.82 -11.72
N PHE A 391 -22.41 -5.36 -10.87
CA PHE A 391 -22.38 -5.58 -9.44
C PHE A 391 -23.72 -6.18 -9.03
N GLY A 392 -23.70 -7.35 -8.40
CA GLY A 392 -24.92 -8.08 -8.02
C GLY A 392 -25.67 -8.77 -9.16
N TYR A 393 -25.02 -9.03 -10.31
CA TYR A 393 -25.64 -9.60 -11.51
C TYR A 393 -26.12 -11.05 -11.31
N ASN A 394 -25.43 -11.80 -10.44
CA ASN A 394 -25.71 -13.10 -9.84
C ASN A 394 -25.86 -14.31 -10.78
N ARG A 395 -26.80 -14.25 -11.73
CA ARG A 395 -27.03 -15.25 -12.77
C ARG A 395 -26.44 -14.76 -14.09
N LEU A 396 -25.20 -15.15 -14.37
CA LEU A 396 -24.42 -14.64 -15.50
C LEU A 396 -25.07 -15.00 -16.87
N PRO A 397 -24.67 -14.36 -17.99
CA PRO A 397 -25.25 -14.67 -19.30
C PRO A 397 -25.19 -16.16 -19.66
N GLY A 398 -26.36 -16.74 -19.97
CA GLY A 398 -26.50 -18.18 -20.24
C GLY A 398 -26.68 -19.07 -19.00
N TRP A 399 -26.96 -18.50 -17.81
CA TRP A 399 -27.35 -19.27 -16.63
C TRP A 399 -28.64 -20.07 -16.85
N THR A 400 -28.70 -21.28 -16.28
CA THR A 400 -29.90 -22.14 -16.18
C THR A 400 -29.91 -22.84 -14.83
N ASP A 401 -31.06 -23.39 -14.42
CA ASP A 401 -31.18 -24.11 -13.14
C ASP A 401 -30.08 -25.16 -12.95
N GLY A 402 -29.49 -25.19 -11.75
CA GLY A 402 -28.35 -26.04 -11.41
C GLY A 402 -26.97 -25.49 -11.81
N LYS A 403 -26.86 -24.35 -12.51
CA LYS A 403 -25.59 -23.63 -12.70
C LYS A 403 -25.25 -22.78 -11.48
N THR A 404 -23.96 -22.62 -11.20
CA THR A 404 -23.45 -21.77 -10.11
C THR A 404 -23.79 -20.30 -10.34
N THR A 405 -24.35 -19.65 -9.32
CA THR A 405 -24.51 -18.19 -9.23
C THR A 405 -23.34 -17.56 -8.48
N THR A 406 -23.07 -16.28 -8.70
CA THR A 406 -21.91 -15.59 -8.08
C THR A 406 -22.12 -15.24 -6.60
N GLN A 407 -23.36 -15.22 -6.09
CA GLN A 407 -23.70 -14.87 -4.69
C GLN A 407 -23.27 -13.44 -4.29
N SER A 408 -23.30 -12.54 -5.27
CA SER A 408 -22.66 -11.22 -5.25
C SER A 408 -23.47 -10.11 -4.59
N ALA A 409 -24.80 -10.21 -4.55
CA ALA A 409 -25.64 -9.32 -3.77
C ALA A 409 -25.82 -9.86 -2.35
N TRP A 410 -25.63 -9.00 -1.35
CA TRP A 410 -25.77 -9.31 0.07
C TRP A 410 -26.94 -8.51 0.63
N THR A 411 -27.91 -9.21 1.21
CA THR A 411 -29.21 -8.64 1.60
C THR A 411 -29.43 -8.58 3.10
N VAL A 412 -30.29 -7.64 3.50
CA VAL A 412 -30.76 -7.47 4.87
C VAL A 412 -32.25 -7.07 4.86
N PRO A 413 -33.03 -7.46 5.88
CA PRO A 413 -34.34 -6.88 6.14
C PRO A 413 -34.25 -5.38 6.36
N VAL A 414 -34.87 -4.61 5.47
CA VAL A 414 -35.01 -3.16 5.54
C VAL A 414 -36.50 -2.81 5.59
N PHE A 415 -36.83 -1.85 6.45
CA PHE A 415 -38.19 -1.35 6.63
C PHE A 415 -38.40 -0.06 5.83
N GLY A 416 -39.62 0.13 5.29
CA GLY A 416 -40.09 1.40 4.74
C GLY A 416 -41.16 1.98 5.66
N ASN A 417 -40.78 2.73 6.68
CA ASN A 417 -41.73 3.27 7.65
C ASN A 417 -42.62 4.36 7.03
N ASP A 418 -42.12 5.15 6.07
CA ASP A 418 -42.82 6.28 5.48
C ASP A 418 -43.50 5.98 4.13
N THR A 419 -44.60 6.70 3.87
CA THR A 419 -45.41 6.49 2.65
C THR A 419 -44.67 6.92 1.38
N GLY A 420 -44.34 5.93 0.55
CA GLY A 420 -43.59 6.11 -0.70
C GLY A 420 -42.19 5.49 -0.67
N GLU A 421 -41.75 4.99 0.49
CA GLU A 421 -40.51 4.24 0.60
C GLU A 421 -40.62 2.82 0.02
N PRO A 422 -39.50 2.23 -0.45
CA PRO A 422 -39.47 0.82 -0.84
C PRO A 422 -39.95 -0.08 0.30
N CYS A 423 -40.87 -0.98 -0.02
CA CYS A 423 -41.42 -1.98 0.90
C CYS A 423 -42.27 -1.45 2.06
N HIS A 424 -42.76 -0.21 1.98
CA HIS A 424 -43.80 0.33 2.86
C HIS A 424 -45.12 -0.46 2.76
N ALA A 425 -45.77 -0.70 3.91
CA ALA A 425 -47.05 -1.41 4.05
C ALA A 425 -47.96 -0.74 5.10
N SER A 426 -49.13 -1.32 5.37
CA SER A 426 -50.14 -0.74 6.27
C SER A 426 -49.82 -0.82 7.77
N THR A 427 -48.81 -1.58 8.18
CA THR A 427 -48.33 -1.63 9.58
C THR A 427 -46.80 -1.79 9.58
N PHE A 428 -46.10 -1.18 10.54
CA PHE A 428 -44.64 -1.28 10.66
C PHE A 428 -44.13 -2.73 10.65
N ALA A 429 -44.88 -3.69 11.23
CA ALA A 429 -44.49 -5.11 11.24
C ALA A 429 -44.47 -5.75 9.84
N ASP A 430 -45.29 -5.25 8.92
CA ASP A 430 -45.41 -5.71 7.53
C ASP A 430 -44.58 -4.86 6.55
N SER A 431 -44.21 -3.63 6.94
CA SER A 431 -43.50 -2.65 6.12
C SER A 431 -42.01 -2.96 5.92
N TRP A 432 -41.67 -4.16 5.45
CA TRP A 432 -40.28 -4.58 5.25
C TRP A 432 -40.09 -5.54 4.07
N CYS A 433 -38.86 -5.65 3.60
CA CYS A 433 -38.43 -6.68 2.65
C CYS A 433 -36.93 -6.95 2.75
N GLN A 434 -36.44 -7.96 2.02
CA GLN A 434 -34.99 -8.16 1.82
C GLN A 434 -34.50 -7.20 0.75
N GLN A 435 -33.69 -6.20 1.12
CA GLN A 435 -33.01 -5.31 0.18
C GLN A 435 -31.52 -5.61 0.19
N ALA A 436 -30.83 -5.44 -0.94
CA ALA A 436 -29.38 -5.51 -0.95
C ALA A 436 -28.75 -4.29 -0.25
N TRP A 437 -27.81 -4.55 0.66
CA TRP A 437 -26.98 -3.52 1.29
C TRP A 437 -25.60 -3.43 0.61
N ARG A 438 -25.14 -4.51 -0.04
CA ARG A 438 -23.94 -4.52 -0.86
C ARG A 438 -24.14 -5.33 -2.14
N TRP A 439 -23.80 -4.74 -3.28
CA TRP A 439 -23.64 -5.41 -4.58
C TRP A 439 -22.14 -5.50 -4.89
N ASN A 440 -21.56 -6.69 -4.84
CA ASN A 440 -20.15 -6.91 -5.16
C ASN A 440 -19.93 -7.04 -6.67
N LEU A 441 -18.78 -6.59 -7.17
CA LEU A 441 -18.38 -6.79 -8.57
C LEU A 441 -18.36 -8.28 -8.89
N ASP A 442 -19.13 -8.70 -9.89
CA ASP A 442 -19.30 -10.13 -10.18
C ASP A 442 -19.24 -10.52 -11.65
N TYR A 443 -19.33 -9.55 -12.55
CA TYR A 443 -19.18 -9.77 -13.98
C TYR A 443 -18.54 -8.56 -14.66
N ALA A 444 -17.47 -8.77 -15.41
CA ALA A 444 -16.85 -7.75 -16.25
C ALA A 444 -16.76 -8.23 -17.71
N VAL A 445 -16.98 -7.33 -18.67
CA VAL A 445 -16.94 -7.63 -20.10
C VAL A 445 -16.42 -6.44 -20.90
N ASP A 446 -15.49 -6.70 -21.82
CA ASP A 446 -14.91 -5.67 -22.70
C ASP A 446 -15.69 -5.47 -24.02
N VAL A 447 -15.26 -4.50 -24.82
CA VAL A 447 -15.83 -4.19 -26.15
C VAL A 447 -15.62 -5.29 -27.20
N HIS A 448 -14.85 -6.33 -26.89
CA HIS A 448 -14.62 -7.51 -27.74
C HIS A 448 -15.37 -8.75 -27.25
N GLY A 449 -16.06 -8.67 -26.11
CA GLY A 449 -16.82 -9.76 -25.51
C GLY A 449 -15.99 -10.75 -24.70
N ASN A 450 -14.71 -10.45 -24.41
CA ASN A 450 -13.96 -11.19 -23.40
C ASN A 450 -14.56 -10.91 -22.02
N ALA A 451 -14.47 -11.86 -21.09
CA ALA A 451 -15.18 -11.78 -19.81
C ALA A 451 -14.39 -12.27 -18.59
N ILE A 452 -14.77 -11.71 -17.43
CA ILE A 452 -14.38 -12.12 -16.08
C ILE A 452 -15.65 -12.37 -15.26
N ALA A 453 -15.65 -13.42 -14.43
CA ALA A 453 -16.66 -13.67 -13.40
C ALA A 453 -16.00 -13.74 -12.01
N TYR A 454 -16.67 -13.23 -10.97
CA TYR A 454 -16.21 -13.28 -9.57
C TYR A 454 -17.28 -13.95 -8.72
N TYR A 455 -16.91 -14.92 -7.89
CA TYR A 455 -17.82 -15.72 -7.07
C TYR A 455 -17.51 -15.58 -5.58
N TYR A 456 -18.54 -15.58 -4.74
CA TYR A 456 -18.44 -15.25 -3.31
C TYR A 456 -19.01 -16.36 -2.41
N ASN A 457 -18.39 -16.56 -1.25
CA ASN A 457 -18.99 -17.28 -0.12
C ASN A 457 -19.69 -16.28 0.80
N GLN A 458 -20.99 -16.41 1.00
CA GLN A 458 -21.77 -15.56 1.91
C GLN A 458 -21.66 -16.03 3.36
N GLU A 459 -21.46 -15.09 4.28
CA GLU A 459 -21.71 -15.30 5.71
C GLU A 459 -23.11 -14.79 6.06
N THR A 460 -23.95 -15.65 6.62
CA THR A 460 -25.31 -15.30 7.03
C THR A 460 -25.47 -15.25 8.55
N ASN A 461 -26.45 -14.49 9.01
CA ASN A 461 -26.89 -14.42 10.40
C ASN A 461 -28.42 -14.23 10.44
N SER A 462 -29.03 -14.33 11.62
CA SER A 462 -30.43 -13.98 11.85
C SER A 462 -30.55 -12.87 12.89
N TYR A 463 -31.69 -12.17 12.90
CA TYR A 463 -32.13 -11.37 14.04
C TYR A 463 -33.65 -11.46 14.20
N GLY A 464 -34.16 -11.14 15.39
CA GLY A 464 -35.59 -11.05 15.66
C GLY A 464 -36.12 -9.66 15.31
N ARG A 465 -36.84 -9.54 14.20
CA ARG A 465 -37.34 -8.24 13.71
C ARG A 465 -38.39 -7.63 14.62
N ASN A 466 -38.50 -6.30 14.62
CA ASN A 466 -39.51 -5.52 15.35
C ASN A 466 -39.65 -5.98 16.81
N LEU A 467 -38.50 -6.10 17.48
CA LEU A 467 -38.32 -6.55 18.88
C LEU A 467 -38.88 -7.95 19.22
N LYS A 468 -39.20 -8.78 18.23
CA LYS A 468 -39.75 -10.14 18.42
C LYS A 468 -38.70 -11.20 18.13
N ALA A 469 -38.25 -11.92 19.17
CA ALA A 469 -37.30 -13.03 19.03
C ALA A 469 -37.73 -14.11 18.03
N LYS A 470 -39.05 -14.32 17.87
CA LYS A 470 -39.65 -15.32 16.98
C LYS A 470 -39.77 -14.88 15.53
N ASP A 471 -39.63 -13.59 15.23
CA ASP A 471 -39.60 -13.06 13.87
C ASP A 471 -38.16 -13.19 13.30
N ASN A 472 -37.53 -14.35 13.56
CA ASN A 472 -36.17 -14.71 13.11
C ASN A 472 -36.11 -14.57 11.59
N THR A 473 -35.32 -13.62 11.14
CA THR A 473 -35.20 -13.32 9.72
C THR A 473 -33.74 -13.41 9.31
N ARG A 474 -33.43 -14.35 8.40
CA ARG A 474 -32.06 -14.58 7.89
C ARG A 474 -31.63 -13.44 6.97
N TYR A 475 -30.36 -13.07 7.05
CA TYR A 475 -29.74 -12.07 6.19
C TYR A 475 -28.27 -12.41 5.91
N VAL A 476 -27.66 -11.74 4.93
CA VAL A 476 -26.23 -11.87 4.62
C VAL A 476 -25.48 -10.79 5.41
N ARG A 477 -24.71 -11.19 6.42
CA ARG A 477 -23.93 -10.27 7.28
C ARG A 477 -22.57 -9.89 6.70
N GLY A 478 -22.16 -10.52 5.61
CA GLY A 478 -20.88 -10.33 4.94
C GLY A 478 -20.51 -11.52 4.07
N GLY A 479 -19.22 -11.71 3.81
CA GLY A 479 -18.72 -12.84 3.02
C GLY A 479 -17.27 -12.67 2.60
N THR A 480 -16.77 -13.64 1.83
CA THR A 480 -15.41 -13.64 1.25
C THR A 480 -15.49 -13.88 -0.25
N LEU A 481 -14.64 -13.24 -1.04
CA LEU A 481 -14.39 -13.68 -2.41
C LEU A 481 -13.85 -15.12 -2.38
N ASP A 482 -14.43 -16.02 -3.18
CA ASP A 482 -14.07 -17.44 -3.27
C ASP A 482 -13.12 -17.68 -4.46
N HIS A 483 -13.51 -17.22 -5.65
CA HIS A 483 -12.65 -17.26 -6.82
C HIS A 483 -13.06 -16.29 -7.94
N ILE A 484 -12.14 -16.05 -8.86
CA ILE A 484 -12.33 -15.30 -10.10
C ILE A 484 -12.05 -16.24 -11.28
N GLU A 485 -12.92 -16.25 -12.28
CA GLU A 485 -12.76 -16.99 -13.54
C GLU A 485 -12.58 -16.00 -14.71
N TYR A 486 -11.57 -16.19 -15.55
CA TYR A 486 -11.28 -15.25 -16.65
C TYR A 486 -10.65 -15.92 -17.87
N GLY A 487 -10.51 -15.14 -18.95
CA GLY A 487 -10.36 -15.70 -20.31
C GLY A 487 -11.65 -16.36 -20.80
N LEU A 488 -12.80 -15.96 -20.25
CA LEU A 488 -14.13 -16.38 -20.68
C LEU A 488 -14.62 -15.51 -21.85
N LYS A 489 -15.73 -15.93 -22.47
CA LYS A 489 -16.49 -15.09 -23.41
C LYS A 489 -17.90 -14.85 -22.87
N SER A 490 -18.37 -13.62 -22.98
CA SER A 490 -19.71 -13.19 -22.55
C SER A 490 -20.85 -13.99 -23.18
N SER A 491 -20.65 -14.52 -24.38
CA SER A 491 -21.60 -15.39 -25.08
C SER A 491 -21.59 -16.87 -24.62
N SER A 492 -20.72 -17.25 -23.69
CA SER A 492 -20.44 -18.65 -23.33
C SER A 492 -19.99 -18.85 -21.88
N MET A 493 -20.41 -17.99 -20.94
CA MET A 493 -19.95 -18.01 -19.53
C MET A 493 -20.06 -19.39 -18.86
N TYR A 494 -21.12 -20.15 -19.15
CA TYR A 494 -21.34 -21.51 -18.62
C TYR A 494 -21.14 -22.64 -19.65
N GLY A 495 -20.65 -22.31 -20.86
CA GLY A 495 -20.48 -23.24 -21.98
C GLY A 495 -19.02 -23.64 -22.25
N THR A 496 -18.05 -22.94 -21.65
CA THR A 496 -16.61 -23.19 -21.79
C THR A 496 -15.91 -23.03 -20.45
N THR A 497 -15.01 -23.94 -20.09
CA THR A 497 -14.12 -23.77 -18.93
C THR A 497 -13.30 -22.48 -19.08
N ALA A 498 -13.17 -21.70 -18.00
CA ALA A 498 -12.34 -20.51 -18.00
C ALA A 498 -10.87 -20.87 -18.22
N LEU A 499 -10.16 -20.10 -19.07
CA LEU A 499 -8.78 -20.39 -19.43
C LEU A 499 -7.81 -20.16 -18.27
N ALA A 500 -8.18 -19.29 -17.33
CA ALA A 500 -7.46 -19.08 -16.08
C ALA A 500 -8.42 -18.76 -14.92
N LYS A 501 -7.94 -18.98 -13.70
CA LYS A 501 -8.69 -18.83 -12.46
C LYS A 501 -7.79 -18.27 -11.35
N VAL A 502 -8.36 -17.49 -10.43
CA VAL A 502 -7.72 -17.09 -9.17
C VAL A 502 -8.58 -17.58 -8.02
N SER A 503 -8.01 -18.40 -7.13
CA SER A 503 -8.73 -19.03 -6.00
C SER A 503 -8.28 -18.43 -4.66
N PHE A 504 -9.23 -18.17 -3.75
CA PHE A 504 -9.03 -17.45 -2.49
C PHE A 504 -9.43 -18.33 -1.29
N THR A 505 -8.44 -18.98 -0.66
CA THR A 505 -8.69 -19.85 0.49
C THR A 505 -8.83 -19.02 1.77
N SER A 506 -9.96 -19.17 2.45
CA SER A 506 -10.23 -18.54 3.75
C SER A 506 -10.41 -19.57 4.87
N THR A 507 -9.96 -19.23 6.08
CA THR A 507 -10.18 -20.02 7.32
C THR A 507 -10.90 -19.19 8.37
N GLU A 508 -11.25 -19.79 9.52
CA GLU A 508 -11.70 -19.03 10.69
C GLU A 508 -10.64 -18.02 11.16
N ARG A 509 -11.08 -16.90 11.76
CA ARG A 509 -10.23 -15.84 12.34
C ARG A 509 -9.40 -16.33 13.53
N CYS A 510 -9.95 -17.26 14.31
CA CYS A 510 -9.24 -17.98 15.36
C CYS A 510 -7.88 -18.51 14.87
N LEU A 511 -6.86 -18.38 15.73
CA LEU A 511 -5.45 -18.68 15.42
C LEU A 511 -4.91 -19.92 16.16
N SER A 512 -5.75 -20.65 16.88
CA SER A 512 -5.36 -21.88 17.59
C SER A 512 -5.23 -23.07 16.63
N ALA A 513 -4.22 -23.91 16.81
CA ALA A 513 -4.14 -25.19 16.09
C ALA A 513 -5.19 -26.21 16.59
N THR A 514 -5.79 -25.98 17.76
CA THR A 514 -6.80 -26.83 18.40
C THR A 514 -7.86 -25.94 19.06
N GLY A 515 -9.10 -25.94 18.56
CA GLY A 515 -10.23 -25.16 19.10
C GLY A 515 -11.01 -24.35 18.04
N CYS A 516 -10.39 -23.97 16.92
CA CYS A 516 -11.06 -23.13 15.91
C CYS A 516 -12.19 -23.80 15.09
N SER A 517 -12.71 -24.95 15.52
CA SER A 517 -13.80 -25.65 14.83
C SER A 517 -15.19 -25.16 15.22
N ASP A 518 -15.33 -24.56 16.40
CA ASP A 518 -16.64 -24.27 17.01
C ASP A 518 -16.57 -23.02 17.90
N ILE A 519 -17.29 -21.97 17.51
CA ILE A 519 -17.26 -20.69 18.22
C ILE A 519 -18.12 -20.70 19.49
N ASP A 520 -19.10 -21.61 19.60
CA ASP A 520 -19.99 -21.70 20.76
C ASP A 520 -19.33 -22.46 21.92
N LYS A 521 -18.29 -23.26 21.61
CA LYS A 521 -17.48 -23.99 22.60
C LYS A 521 -16.30 -23.19 23.11
N ASP A 522 -15.54 -22.57 22.21
CA ASP A 522 -14.30 -21.84 22.53
C ASP A 522 -14.36 -20.35 22.07
N PRO A 523 -15.40 -19.57 22.41
CA PRO A 523 -15.62 -18.22 21.87
C PRO A 523 -14.46 -17.26 22.14
N ALA A 524 -13.76 -17.43 23.27
CA ALA A 524 -12.59 -16.64 23.66
C ALA A 524 -11.38 -16.77 22.71
N LEU A 525 -11.45 -17.59 21.66
CA LEU A 525 -10.42 -17.68 20.61
C LEU A 525 -10.67 -16.73 19.41
N TRP A 526 -11.85 -16.11 19.32
CA TRP A 526 -12.23 -15.11 18.30
C TRP A 526 -12.32 -13.70 18.92
N TYR A 527 -11.18 -13.18 19.40
CA TYR A 527 -11.10 -11.94 20.19
C TYR A 527 -11.74 -10.69 19.55
N ASP A 528 -11.84 -10.62 18.22
CA ASP A 528 -12.38 -9.47 17.48
C ASP A 528 -13.79 -9.69 16.88
N THR A 529 -14.46 -10.79 17.26
CA THR A 529 -15.74 -11.20 16.66
C THR A 529 -16.83 -11.22 17.72
N PRO A 530 -17.94 -10.47 17.57
CA PRO A 530 -19.07 -10.48 18.50
C PRO A 530 -19.92 -11.73 18.31
N TRP A 531 -19.43 -12.86 18.82
CA TRP A 531 -20.04 -14.20 18.72
C TRP A 531 -21.39 -14.28 19.43
N ASP A 532 -21.60 -13.47 20.45
CA ASP A 532 -22.86 -13.30 21.20
C ASP A 532 -23.98 -12.71 20.35
N LEU A 533 -23.64 -11.93 19.30
CA LEU A 533 -24.60 -11.39 18.32
C LEU A 533 -24.96 -12.38 17.20
N ASN A 534 -24.47 -13.62 17.26
CA ASN A 534 -24.86 -14.68 16.33
C ASN A 534 -26.25 -15.24 16.71
N CYS A 535 -27.15 -15.32 15.74
CA CYS A 535 -28.40 -16.08 15.84
C CYS A 535 -28.49 -17.02 14.63
N GLU A 536 -28.71 -18.30 14.87
CA GLU A 536 -28.92 -19.26 13.80
C GLU A 536 -30.34 -19.23 13.24
N ALA A 537 -30.53 -19.80 12.06
CA ALA A 537 -31.86 -20.03 11.50
C ALA A 537 -32.70 -20.92 12.43
N ASP A 538 -34.02 -20.72 12.42
CA ASP A 538 -34.99 -21.51 13.19
C ASP A 538 -34.70 -21.55 14.70
N LYS A 539 -34.30 -20.40 15.26
CA LYS A 539 -34.08 -20.16 16.70
C LYS A 539 -34.78 -18.88 17.14
N ASP A 540 -35.25 -18.81 18.38
CA ASP A 540 -35.69 -17.55 18.97
C ASP A 540 -34.43 -16.67 19.18
N CYS A 541 -34.38 -15.49 18.54
CA CYS A 541 -33.26 -14.54 18.65
C CYS A 541 -33.37 -13.70 19.94
N ASP A 542 -33.46 -14.40 21.08
CA ASP A 542 -33.51 -13.83 22.42
C ASP A 542 -32.25 -13.04 22.79
N ASN A 543 -32.26 -12.42 23.98
CA ASN A 543 -31.11 -11.73 24.59
C ASN A 543 -30.59 -10.52 23.79
N GLY A 544 -31.49 -9.73 23.21
CA GLY A 544 -31.15 -8.45 22.57
C GLY A 544 -30.72 -8.53 21.11
N ARG A 545 -30.78 -9.71 20.47
CA ARG A 545 -30.49 -9.91 19.04
C ARG A 545 -31.67 -9.45 18.16
N PHE A 546 -32.04 -8.18 18.32
CA PHE A 546 -33.16 -7.49 17.66
C PHE A 546 -32.70 -6.43 16.65
N SER A 547 -31.47 -6.57 16.15
CA SER A 547 -30.87 -5.70 15.12
C SER A 547 -29.94 -6.52 14.21
N PRO A 548 -29.70 -6.08 12.96
CA PRO A 548 -28.68 -6.68 12.11
C PRO A 548 -27.27 -6.38 12.64
N ALA A 549 -26.51 -7.42 12.99
CA ALA A 549 -25.08 -7.35 13.29
C ALA A 549 -24.22 -7.74 12.07
N PHE A 550 -23.20 -6.96 11.73
CA PHE A 550 -22.32 -7.18 10.58
C PHE A 550 -20.90 -7.50 11.02
N PHE A 551 -20.46 -8.75 10.80
CA PHE A 551 -19.13 -9.23 11.17
C PHE A 551 -18.73 -10.41 10.30
N THR A 552 -17.42 -10.65 10.17
CA THR A 552 -16.88 -11.85 9.53
C THR A 552 -16.29 -12.80 10.57
N ARG A 553 -16.49 -14.11 10.37
CA ARG A 553 -15.75 -15.16 11.08
C ARG A 553 -14.50 -15.62 10.32
N LYS A 554 -14.23 -15.06 9.13
CA LYS A 554 -13.20 -15.50 8.20
C LYS A 554 -11.98 -14.58 8.14
N ARG A 555 -10.86 -15.17 7.69
CA ARG A 555 -9.65 -14.49 7.21
C ARG A 555 -9.08 -15.23 6.01
N LEU A 556 -8.51 -14.48 5.07
CA LEU A 556 -7.78 -14.99 3.92
C LEU A 556 -6.47 -15.66 4.39
N THR A 557 -6.19 -16.86 3.90
CA THR A 557 -4.93 -17.57 4.18
C THR A 557 -4.12 -17.90 2.95
N GLN A 558 -4.73 -17.95 1.76
CA GLN A 558 -4.00 -18.19 0.51
C GLN A 558 -4.72 -17.58 -0.69
N VAL A 559 -3.95 -16.98 -1.60
CA VAL A 559 -4.34 -16.67 -2.98
C VAL A 559 -3.57 -17.60 -3.91
N THR A 560 -4.20 -18.14 -4.95
CA THR A 560 -3.52 -19.00 -5.94
C THR A 560 -4.02 -18.69 -7.35
N THR A 561 -3.12 -18.38 -8.28
CA THR A 561 -3.41 -18.24 -9.71
C THR A 561 -3.24 -19.57 -10.43
N GLN A 562 -4.12 -19.86 -11.38
CA GLN A 562 -4.24 -21.15 -12.03
C GLN A 562 -4.57 -21.01 -13.52
N VAL A 563 -4.02 -21.89 -14.37
CA VAL A 563 -4.33 -21.97 -15.82
C VAL A 563 -4.91 -23.32 -16.18
N TRP A 564 -5.82 -23.35 -17.15
CA TRP A 564 -6.45 -24.57 -17.66
C TRP A 564 -5.54 -25.26 -18.70
N ASP A 565 -5.11 -26.50 -18.43
CA ASP A 565 -4.22 -27.25 -19.34
C ASP A 565 -4.94 -28.02 -20.47
N GLY A 566 -6.28 -27.96 -20.49
CA GLY A 566 -7.15 -28.78 -21.34
C GLY A 566 -7.85 -29.92 -20.60
N SER A 567 -7.39 -30.26 -19.39
CA SER A 567 -7.89 -31.37 -18.56
C SER A 567 -8.13 -31.01 -17.09
N THR A 568 -7.32 -30.11 -16.53
CA THR A 568 -7.43 -29.61 -15.17
C THR A 568 -6.80 -28.22 -15.04
N TYR A 569 -7.08 -27.53 -13.93
CA TYR A 569 -6.33 -26.35 -13.54
C TYR A 569 -4.94 -26.74 -13.00
N LYS A 570 -3.93 -25.93 -13.35
CA LYS A 570 -2.56 -26.02 -12.84
C LYS A 570 -2.21 -24.71 -12.16
N ASP A 571 -1.71 -24.80 -10.93
CA ASP A 571 -1.23 -23.66 -10.18
C ASP A 571 -0.02 -23.04 -10.88
N VAL A 572 0.02 -21.71 -10.97
CA VAL A 572 1.12 -20.93 -11.55
C VAL A 572 1.90 -20.26 -10.44
N ASP A 573 1.20 -19.48 -9.60
CA ASP A 573 1.75 -18.82 -8.42
C ASP A 573 0.75 -18.92 -7.24
N SER A 574 1.27 -18.97 -6.01
CA SER A 574 0.46 -18.79 -4.81
C SER A 574 1.11 -17.87 -3.78
N TRP A 575 0.27 -17.21 -2.98
CA TRP A 575 0.67 -16.33 -1.89
C TRP A 575 -0.01 -16.82 -0.61
N ALA A 576 0.76 -17.34 0.33
CA ALA A 576 0.26 -17.76 1.64
C ALA A 576 0.30 -16.59 2.64
N LEU A 577 -0.82 -16.26 3.27
CA LEU A 577 -0.95 -15.18 4.24
C LEU A 577 -0.96 -15.74 5.69
N THR A 578 -0.15 -15.15 6.55
CA THR A 578 -0.03 -15.51 7.98
C THR A 578 -0.48 -14.33 8.83
N HIS A 579 -1.25 -14.60 9.88
CA HIS A 579 -1.81 -13.57 10.78
C HIS A 579 -1.38 -13.78 12.22
N ARG A 580 -1.43 -12.71 13.02
CA ARG A 580 -1.27 -12.73 14.48
C ARG A 580 -2.28 -11.77 15.12
N TRP A 581 -2.66 -12.03 16.36
CA TRP A 581 -3.33 -11.01 17.17
C TRP A 581 -2.33 -9.92 17.57
N GLY A 582 -2.70 -8.65 17.34
CA GLY A 582 -2.23 -7.51 18.11
C GLY A 582 -3.06 -7.36 19.37
N MET A 583 -2.45 -6.83 20.43
CA MET A 583 -3.13 -6.47 21.67
C MET A 583 -2.76 -5.01 21.94
N ALA A 584 -3.64 -4.11 21.53
CA ALA A 584 -3.41 -2.67 21.61
C ALA A 584 -3.74 -2.15 23.02
N ASP A 585 -4.87 -2.60 23.55
CA ASP A 585 -5.32 -2.38 24.93
C ASP A 585 -6.27 -3.51 25.38
N THR A 586 -7.56 -3.21 25.45
CA THR A 586 -8.70 -4.12 25.51
C THR A 586 -9.14 -4.61 24.13
N ASP A 587 -8.85 -3.86 23.06
CA ASP A 587 -9.19 -4.21 21.68
C ASP A 587 -8.08 -5.08 21.03
N TYR A 588 -8.52 -6.12 20.31
CA TYR A 588 -7.66 -7.10 19.65
C TYR A 588 -7.75 -6.97 18.14
N GLN A 589 -6.62 -6.65 17.49
CA GLN A 589 -6.58 -6.48 16.05
C GLN A 589 -6.03 -7.74 15.36
N LEU A 590 -6.71 -8.25 14.34
CA LEU A 590 -6.14 -9.28 13.47
C LEU A 590 -5.10 -8.63 12.55
N LEU A 591 -3.81 -8.78 12.88
CA LEU A 591 -2.71 -8.19 12.12
C LEU A 591 -2.17 -9.18 11.09
N LEU A 592 -1.90 -8.71 9.87
CA LEU A 592 -1.17 -9.49 8.87
C LEU A 592 0.31 -9.56 9.29
N ASP A 593 0.82 -10.76 9.54
CA ASP A 593 2.21 -10.98 9.95
C ASP A 593 3.13 -11.12 8.73
N SER A 594 2.68 -11.88 7.72
CA SER A 594 3.47 -12.12 6.52
C SER A 594 2.70 -12.65 5.31
N ILE A 595 3.26 -12.41 4.12
CA ILE A 595 2.89 -13.01 2.83
C ILE A 595 4.05 -13.93 2.40
N GLN A 596 3.77 -15.04 1.72
CA GLN A 596 4.81 -15.88 1.11
C GLN A 596 4.44 -16.33 -0.29
N HIS A 597 5.14 -15.77 -1.29
CA HIS A 597 4.99 -16.12 -2.71
C HIS A 597 5.71 -17.45 -3.04
N THR A 598 5.08 -18.30 -3.84
CA THR A 598 5.65 -19.53 -4.41
C THR A 598 5.23 -19.67 -5.87
N GLY A 599 6.21 -19.81 -6.77
CA GLY A 599 5.98 -20.14 -8.19
C GLY A 599 5.99 -21.65 -8.43
N HIS A 600 4.93 -22.19 -9.01
CA HIS A 600 4.65 -23.62 -9.14
C HIS A 600 5.05 -24.24 -10.49
N THR A 601 5.38 -23.41 -11.49
CA THR A 601 5.77 -23.85 -12.84
C THR A 601 7.15 -24.54 -12.89
N ALA A 602 7.95 -24.40 -11.84
CA ALA A 602 9.23 -25.10 -11.67
C ALA A 602 9.08 -26.40 -10.86
N THR A 603 9.99 -27.35 -11.09
CA THR A 603 10.06 -28.61 -10.33
C THR A 603 11.43 -28.74 -9.65
N PRO A 604 11.52 -28.69 -8.31
CA PRO A 604 10.45 -28.34 -7.36
C PRO A 604 10.00 -26.87 -7.49
N SER A 605 8.82 -26.55 -6.95
CA SER A 605 8.30 -25.18 -6.89
C SER A 605 9.24 -24.24 -6.15
N ILE A 606 9.30 -22.97 -6.58
CA ILE A 606 10.24 -21.98 -6.06
C ILE A 606 9.49 -21.07 -5.06
N THR A 607 9.65 -21.37 -3.78
CA THR A 607 9.15 -20.52 -2.69
C THR A 607 10.13 -19.38 -2.40
N LEU A 608 9.66 -18.15 -2.44
CA LEU A 608 10.43 -16.96 -2.08
C LEU A 608 10.51 -16.78 -0.55
N PRO A 609 11.44 -15.94 -0.05
CA PRO A 609 11.39 -15.44 1.32
C PRO A 609 10.06 -14.72 1.56
N LYS A 610 9.60 -14.65 2.82
CA LYS A 610 8.36 -13.94 3.15
C LYS A 610 8.47 -12.42 2.93
N THR A 611 7.38 -11.76 2.57
CA THR A 611 7.12 -10.36 2.96
C THR A 611 6.69 -10.39 4.44
N THR A 612 7.23 -9.55 5.33
CA THR A 612 6.84 -9.53 6.76
C THR A 612 6.55 -8.12 7.24
N PHE A 613 5.61 -7.98 8.17
CA PHE A 613 5.14 -6.69 8.67
C PHE A 613 5.44 -6.50 10.16
N ALA A 614 5.67 -5.26 10.57
CA ALA A 614 5.77 -4.86 11.97
C ALA A 614 4.94 -3.59 12.21
N TYR A 615 4.50 -3.38 13.45
CA TYR A 615 3.44 -2.42 13.77
C TYR A 615 3.80 -1.61 15.01
N THR A 616 3.33 -0.35 15.07
CA THR A 616 3.45 0.52 16.24
C THR A 616 2.06 0.90 16.77
N GLN A 617 1.90 0.90 18.08
CA GLN A 617 0.63 1.14 18.75
C GLN A 617 0.48 2.64 19.04
N LEU A 618 -0.61 3.23 18.55
CA LEU A 618 -0.88 4.65 18.65
C LEU A 618 -2.34 4.90 19.04
N VAL A 619 -2.54 5.92 19.89
CA VAL A 619 -3.78 6.16 20.63
C VAL A 619 -4.73 7.02 19.80
N ASN A 620 -5.77 6.42 19.19
CA ASN A 620 -6.77 7.18 18.44
C ASN A 620 -7.54 8.08 19.42
N ARG A 621 -8.40 7.51 20.29
CA ARG A 621 -9.21 8.29 21.25
C ARG A 621 -8.33 8.82 22.39
N LEU A 622 -8.39 10.13 22.65
CA LEU A 622 -7.88 10.75 23.87
C LEU A 622 -8.63 10.20 25.09
N ASP A 623 -7.91 9.47 25.94
CA ASP A 623 -8.40 8.96 27.22
C ASP A 623 -8.19 9.98 28.36
N LYS A 624 -9.11 9.98 29.34
CA LYS A 624 -9.06 10.78 30.55
C LYS A 624 -9.69 10.01 31.71
N THR A 625 -8.88 9.66 32.70
CA THR A 625 -9.29 8.97 33.93
C THR A 625 -10.60 9.52 34.51
N GLY A 626 -11.66 8.70 34.48
CA GLY A 626 -12.98 9.03 35.00
C GLY A 626 -13.99 9.57 33.98
N ASP A 627 -13.68 9.56 32.68
CA ASP A 627 -14.64 9.90 31.61
C ASP A 627 -15.61 8.75 31.23
N GLY A 628 -15.31 7.51 31.63
CA GLY A 628 -16.17 6.33 31.44
C GLY A 628 -15.89 5.50 30.18
N TYR A 629 -14.99 5.95 29.30
CA TYR A 629 -14.64 5.27 28.05
C TYR A 629 -13.19 4.77 28.09
N PRO A 630 -12.86 3.60 27.51
CA PRO A 630 -11.47 3.17 27.39
C PRO A 630 -10.68 4.07 26.41
N PRO A 631 -9.33 4.05 26.43
CA PRO A 631 -8.55 4.45 25.27
C PRO A 631 -8.97 3.61 24.05
N PHE A 632 -8.70 4.13 22.85
CA PHE A 632 -8.89 3.38 21.61
C PHE A 632 -7.55 3.33 20.89
N VAL A 633 -6.69 2.38 21.28
CA VAL A 633 -5.35 2.21 20.68
C VAL A 633 -5.46 1.33 19.42
N LYS A 634 -4.70 1.68 18.38
CA LYS A 634 -4.57 0.87 17.17
C LYS A 634 -3.11 0.70 16.75
N ASP A 635 -2.69 -0.56 16.60
CA ASP A 635 -1.51 -0.99 15.84
C ASP A 635 -1.62 -0.45 14.39
N ARG A 636 -0.57 0.23 13.94
CA ARG A 636 -0.39 0.78 12.58
C ARG A 636 0.89 0.23 11.97
N LEU A 637 0.86 -0.08 10.67
CA LEU A 637 2.02 -0.61 9.95
C LEU A 637 3.23 0.33 10.06
N SER A 638 4.28 -0.11 10.74
CA SER A 638 5.51 0.65 11.00
C SER A 638 6.74 0.10 10.28
N THR A 639 6.71 -1.16 9.84
CA THR A 639 7.78 -1.76 9.04
C THR A 639 7.21 -2.72 8.00
N VAL A 640 7.67 -2.62 6.76
CA VAL A 640 7.55 -3.69 5.75
C VAL A 640 8.95 -4.21 5.43
N ALA A 641 9.16 -5.52 5.45
CA ALA A 641 10.41 -6.14 5.01
C ALA A 641 10.10 -7.19 3.93
N ASP A 642 10.48 -6.91 2.69
CA ASP A 642 10.08 -7.71 1.52
C ASP A 642 10.96 -8.94 1.27
N GLU A 643 10.52 -9.72 0.28
CA GLU A 643 11.13 -10.95 -0.23
C GLU A 643 12.44 -10.74 -1.00
N SER A 644 12.60 -9.61 -1.68
CA SER A 644 13.84 -9.22 -2.38
C SER A 644 14.92 -8.74 -1.42
N GLY A 645 14.52 -8.36 -0.20
CA GLY A 645 15.39 -7.87 0.85
C GLY A 645 15.59 -6.35 0.84
N GLY A 646 14.57 -5.59 0.45
CA GLY A 646 14.38 -4.25 0.99
C GLY A 646 13.78 -4.28 2.40
N GLN A 647 13.64 -3.10 2.97
CA GLN A 647 12.83 -2.80 4.15
C GLN A 647 12.42 -1.33 4.10
N ILE A 648 11.22 -1.04 4.58
CA ILE A 648 10.61 0.29 4.66
C ILE A 648 10.16 0.47 6.10
N ASP A 649 10.69 1.47 6.81
CA ASP A 649 10.29 1.83 8.18
C ASP A 649 9.55 3.17 8.18
N ILE A 650 8.35 3.21 8.78
CA ILE A 650 7.40 4.32 8.76
C ILE A 650 7.30 4.93 10.15
N ASN A 651 7.67 6.21 10.28
CA ASN A 651 7.59 6.97 11.52
C ASN A 651 6.38 7.92 11.48
N TYR A 652 5.39 7.68 12.33
CA TYR A 652 4.23 8.56 12.49
C TYR A 652 4.50 9.70 13.49
N SER A 653 3.68 10.74 13.44
CA SER A 653 3.70 11.86 14.38
C SER A 653 3.41 11.42 15.82
N GLN A 654 3.85 12.21 16.79
CA GLN A 654 3.31 12.13 18.15
C GLN A 654 1.81 12.52 18.16
N PRO A 655 1.02 12.04 19.14
CA PRO A 655 -0.35 12.50 19.37
C PRO A 655 -0.40 14.04 19.51
N ALA A 656 -1.56 14.61 19.20
CA ALA A 656 -1.78 16.06 19.17
C ALA A 656 -2.92 16.52 20.09
N CYS A 657 -3.70 15.61 20.65
CA CYS A 657 -4.71 15.92 21.66
C CYS A 657 -4.08 16.14 23.05
N ASP A 658 -4.50 17.20 23.72
CA ASP A 658 -4.29 17.45 25.15
C ASP A 658 -5.65 17.81 25.77
N SER A 659 -6.06 17.10 26.83
CA SER A 659 -7.33 17.32 27.53
C SER A 659 -7.45 18.70 28.20
N ASN A 660 -6.34 19.43 28.34
CA ASN A 660 -6.28 20.78 28.88
C ASN A 660 -6.27 21.87 27.79
N ALA A 661 -6.09 21.50 26.51
CA ALA A 661 -5.90 22.41 25.39
C ALA A 661 -6.63 21.94 24.11
N LEU A 662 -7.85 21.41 24.27
CA LEU A 662 -8.71 20.97 23.17
C LEU A 662 -9.06 22.15 22.23
N PRO A 663 -9.00 21.97 20.90
CA PRO A 663 -9.23 23.04 19.94
C PRO A 663 -10.74 23.36 19.77
N THR A 664 -11.04 24.56 19.30
CA THR A 664 -12.39 24.93 18.85
C THR A 664 -12.67 24.27 17.49
N PRO A 665 -13.70 23.41 17.32
CA PRO A 665 -13.93 22.60 16.12
C PRO A 665 -13.92 23.37 14.80
N GLN A 666 -14.73 24.42 14.67
CA GLN A 666 -14.92 25.15 13.42
C GLN A 666 -13.70 25.97 12.97
N THR A 667 -12.71 26.15 13.84
CA THR A 667 -11.41 26.80 13.58
C THR A 667 -10.23 25.86 13.85
N ASN A 668 -10.44 24.54 13.83
CA ASN A 668 -9.43 23.57 14.24
C ASN A 668 -8.30 23.44 13.21
N THR A 669 -7.09 23.80 13.63
CA THR A 669 -5.86 23.71 12.82
C THR A 669 -4.93 22.58 13.27
N THR A 670 -5.37 21.77 14.23
CA THR A 670 -4.58 20.71 14.87
C THR A 670 -4.85 19.33 14.25
N ARG A 671 -4.16 18.29 14.75
CA ARG A 671 -4.49 16.88 14.47
C ARG A 671 -5.37 16.24 15.55
N CYS A 672 -5.90 17.01 16.50
CA CYS A 672 -6.90 16.55 17.45
C CYS A 672 -8.29 16.90 16.91
N PHE A 673 -9.20 15.94 16.71
CA PHE A 673 -10.51 16.18 16.11
C PHE A 673 -11.67 15.62 16.95
N PRO A 674 -12.84 16.29 16.92
CA PRO A 674 -14.02 15.85 17.66
C PRO A 674 -14.78 14.74 16.91
N GLN A 675 -15.35 13.80 17.65
CA GLN A 675 -16.24 12.75 17.16
C GLN A 675 -17.30 12.43 18.24
N TYR A 676 -18.57 12.33 17.86
CA TYR A 676 -19.62 11.86 18.77
C TYR A 676 -19.60 10.32 18.81
N ILE A 677 -19.46 9.72 20.00
CA ILE A 677 -19.44 8.25 20.16
C ILE A 677 -20.32 7.75 21.30
N GLY A 678 -20.69 6.47 21.24
CA GLY A 678 -21.50 5.82 22.28
C GLY A 678 -22.98 6.18 22.17
N GLY A 679 -23.61 6.49 23.29
CA GLY A 679 -25.07 6.64 23.38
C GLY A 679 -25.80 5.30 23.36
N SER A 680 -27.13 5.35 23.31
CA SER A 680 -28.01 4.17 23.35
C SER A 680 -29.37 4.50 22.68
N THR A 681 -30.37 3.61 22.82
CA THR A 681 -31.75 3.95 22.45
C THR A 681 -32.38 5.00 23.38
N THR A 682 -31.85 5.21 24.58
CA THR A 682 -32.30 6.21 25.57
C THR A 682 -31.39 7.42 25.69
N ASP A 683 -30.10 7.30 25.37
CA ASP A 683 -29.06 8.27 25.70
C ASP A 683 -28.37 8.80 24.43
N ASP A 684 -28.09 10.11 24.36
CA ASP A 684 -27.36 10.69 23.24
C ASP A 684 -25.84 10.32 23.31
N PRO A 685 -25.16 10.05 22.18
CA PRO A 685 -23.70 9.94 22.12
C PRO A 685 -22.97 11.19 22.62
N GLU A 686 -21.80 10.98 23.21
CA GLU A 686 -20.97 12.03 23.79
C GLU A 686 -19.88 12.52 22.83
N LEU A 687 -19.54 13.81 22.92
CA LEU A 687 -18.46 14.42 22.13
C LEU A 687 -17.09 14.07 22.71
N GLN A 688 -16.40 13.16 22.04
CA GLN A 688 -15.07 12.66 22.41
C GLN A 688 -14.01 13.12 21.40
N TRP A 689 -12.73 12.99 21.73
CA TRP A 689 -11.62 13.57 20.96
C TRP A 689 -10.63 12.52 20.46
N PHE A 690 -10.16 12.67 19.22
CA PHE A 690 -9.36 11.68 18.50
C PHE A 690 -8.11 12.28 17.86
N ASN A 691 -7.01 11.52 17.82
CA ASN A 691 -5.75 11.88 17.17
C ASN A 691 -5.72 11.39 15.72
N LYS A 692 -5.53 12.32 14.77
CA LYS A 692 -5.03 12.01 13.43
C LYS A 692 -3.50 11.86 13.48
N TYR A 693 -2.99 10.81 12.87
CA TYR A 693 -1.56 10.57 12.71
C TYR A 693 -1.12 10.92 11.29
N VAL A 694 0.11 11.41 11.15
CA VAL A 694 0.73 11.69 9.85
C VAL A 694 2.15 11.14 9.80
N VAL A 695 2.57 10.65 8.65
CA VAL A 695 3.93 10.12 8.44
C VAL A 695 4.95 11.25 8.48
N THR A 696 5.80 11.29 9.50
CA THR A 696 6.87 12.29 9.62
C THR A 696 8.13 11.89 8.86
N SER A 697 8.38 10.59 8.68
CA SER A 697 9.40 10.09 7.75
C SER A 697 9.18 8.64 7.36
N VAL A 698 9.69 8.28 6.19
CA VAL A 698 9.88 6.90 5.74
C VAL A 698 11.37 6.67 5.49
N THR A 699 11.91 5.56 6.03
CA THR A 699 13.29 5.11 5.78
C THR A 699 13.26 3.87 4.90
N ALA A 700 13.90 3.92 3.73
CA ALA A 700 14.12 2.76 2.88
C ALA A 700 15.52 2.17 3.12
N THR A 701 15.55 0.94 3.60
CA THR A 701 16.74 0.24 4.12
C THR A 701 17.11 -0.96 3.25
N ASP A 702 18.20 -0.86 2.50
CA ASP A 702 18.72 -1.98 1.71
C ASP A 702 19.36 -3.07 2.60
N ARG A 703 18.76 -4.26 2.60
CA ARG A 703 19.23 -5.44 3.35
C ARG A 703 19.99 -6.44 2.48
N THR A 704 20.19 -6.23 1.18
CA THR A 704 20.98 -7.11 0.28
C THR A 704 22.24 -6.43 -0.27
N GLY A 705 22.12 -5.32 -0.99
CA GLY A 705 23.23 -4.63 -1.68
C GLY A 705 24.14 -3.81 -0.76
N GLY A 706 23.61 -3.33 0.38
CA GLY A 706 24.34 -2.48 1.32
C GLY A 706 24.36 -1.00 0.97
N ALA A 707 23.40 -0.49 0.20
CA ALA A 707 23.17 0.93 0.04
C ALA A 707 22.97 1.65 1.39
N PRO A 708 23.28 2.96 1.48
CA PRO A 708 22.90 3.79 2.61
C PRO A 708 21.39 3.93 2.70
N ASP A 709 20.87 4.01 3.92
CA ASP A 709 19.43 4.09 4.18
C ASP A 709 18.90 5.45 3.71
N GLN A 710 17.93 5.42 2.79
CA GLN A 710 17.32 6.61 2.21
C GLN A 710 16.18 7.07 3.11
N VAL A 711 16.35 8.22 3.75
CA VAL A 711 15.30 8.84 4.56
C VAL A 711 14.59 9.89 3.72
N THR A 712 13.27 9.75 3.57
CA THR A 712 12.37 10.82 3.14
C THR A 712 11.62 11.31 4.36
N SER A 713 11.62 12.62 4.60
CA SER A 713 11.00 13.27 5.74
C SER A 713 9.98 14.32 5.29
N TYR A 714 8.91 14.45 6.06
CA TYR A 714 7.73 15.25 5.74
C TYR A 714 7.49 16.27 6.86
N ALA A 715 7.66 17.56 6.54
CA ALA A 715 7.30 18.66 7.40
C ALA A 715 5.97 19.26 6.90
N TYR A 716 4.91 19.03 7.66
CA TYR A 716 3.60 19.63 7.44
C TYR A 716 3.62 21.06 7.98
N LEU A 717 3.47 22.04 7.10
CA LEU A 717 3.69 23.44 7.40
C LEU A 717 2.37 24.22 7.43
N GLY A 718 2.26 25.14 8.39
CA GLY A 718 1.00 25.77 8.74
C GLY A 718 0.04 24.84 9.51
N GLY A 719 -1.21 25.27 9.62
CA GLY A 719 -2.28 24.50 10.26
C GLY A 719 -2.90 23.46 9.32
N ALA A 720 -3.40 22.38 9.90
CA ALA A 720 -4.30 21.47 9.21
C ALA A 720 -5.66 22.13 8.93
N ALA A 721 -6.58 21.40 8.29
CA ALA A 721 -7.99 21.77 8.22
C ALA A 721 -8.92 20.56 8.43
N TRP A 722 -10.07 20.87 9.03
CA TRP A 722 -11.21 19.97 9.19
C TRP A 722 -12.46 20.66 8.62
N HIS A 723 -13.24 19.93 7.83
CA HIS A 723 -14.51 20.36 7.24
C HIS A 723 -15.67 19.77 8.06
N TYR A 724 -16.84 20.40 7.99
CA TYR A 724 -18.06 19.90 8.61
C TYR A 724 -18.53 18.58 7.96
N ASP A 725 -19.31 17.78 8.68
CA ASP A 725 -19.77 16.45 8.25
C ASP A 725 -21.17 16.48 7.60
N ASP A 726 -21.33 17.27 6.54
CA ASP A 726 -22.62 17.49 5.85
C ASP A 726 -22.93 16.50 4.71
N ASP A 727 -21.93 15.75 4.21
CA ASP A 727 -22.10 14.80 3.09
C ASP A 727 -23.18 13.72 3.34
N ASP A 728 -23.18 13.06 4.51
CA ASP A 728 -23.70 11.69 4.62
C ASP A 728 -25.23 11.53 4.75
N GLY A 729 -25.95 12.52 5.29
CA GLY A 729 -27.41 12.45 5.52
C GLY A 729 -27.94 11.36 6.46
N LEU A 730 -27.05 10.54 7.02
CA LEU A 730 -27.37 9.39 7.87
C LEU A 730 -27.17 9.77 9.34
N THR A 731 -26.12 10.53 9.62
CA THR A 731 -25.83 11.08 10.94
C THR A 731 -26.80 12.23 11.25
N LYS A 732 -27.53 12.13 12.37
CA LYS A 732 -28.43 13.19 12.85
C LYS A 732 -27.67 14.52 12.99
N GLU A 733 -28.26 15.62 12.51
CA GLU A 733 -27.64 16.96 12.46
C GLU A 733 -26.98 17.40 13.78
N LYS A 734 -27.58 17.06 14.94
CA LYS A 734 -27.03 17.38 16.27
C LYS A 734 -25.74 16.63 16.66
N PHE A 735 -25.34 15.62 15.88
CA PHE A 735 -24.12 14.82 16.08
C PHE A 735 -23.09 15.00 14.95
N LYS A 736 -23.34 15.90 14.00
CA LYS A 736 -22.33 16.32 13.02
C LYS A 736 -21.38 17.34 13.62
N THR A 737 -20.12 17.32 13.20
CA THR A 737 -19.07 18.23 13.70
C THR A 737 -18.02 18.48 12.62
N TRP A 738 -16.93 19.19 12.93
CA TRP A 738 -15.79 19.34 12.02
C TRP A 738 -14.87 18.12 12.14
N SER A 739 -15.38 16.99 11.64
CA SER A 739 -14.80 15.64 11.70
C SER A 739 -14.12 15.20 10.40
N GLN A 740 -14.38 15.88 9.27
CA GLN A 740 -13.83 15.47 7.98
C GLN A 740 -12.42 16.04 7.75
N TRP A 741 -11.43 15.17 7.56
CA TRP A 741 -10.04 15.58 7.33
C TRP A 741 -9.85 16.23 5.94
N ARG A 742 -9.30 17.46 5.90
CA ARG A 742 -8.91 18.15 4.65
C ARG A 742 -7.40 18.44 4.56
N GLY A 743 -6.61 17.83 5.46
CA GLY A 743 -5.15 17.79 5.36
C GLY A 743 -4.45 19.14 5.54
N TYR A 744 -3.24 19.23 4.99
CA TYR A 744 -2.34 20.37 5.08
C TYR A 744 -2.20 21.11 3.73
N GLY A 745 -2.19 22.44 3.80
CA GLY A 745 -2.07 23.32 2.62
C GLY A 745 -0.64 23.55 2.13
N HIS A 746 0.38 23.19 2.93
CA HIS A 746 1.79 23.29 2.57
C HIS A 746 2.57 22.14 3.22
N VAL A 747 3.33 21.41 2.41
CA VAL A 747 4.07 20.21 2.84
C VAL A 747 5.46 20.25 2.22
N ARG A 748 6.47 20.25 3.08
CA ARG A 748 7.88 20.17 2.68
C ARG A 748 8.37 18.74 2.77
N VAL A 749 8.87 18.22 1.64
CA VAL A 749 9.52 16.92 1.53
C VAL A 749 11.03 17.15 1.47
N GLN A 750 11.78 16.51 2.36
CA GLN A 750 13.25 16.48 2.32
C GLN A 750 13.74 15.04 2.27
N THR A 751 14.62 14.73 1.30
CA THR A 751 15.19 13.39 1.14
C THR A 751 16.71 13.41 1.27
N GLY A 752 17.28 12.41 1.93
CA GLY A 752 18.71 12.23 2.12
C GLY A 752 19.03 10.94 2.86
N GLY A 753 20.01 11.00 3.76
CA GLY A 753 20.40 9.86 4.60
C GLY A 753 19.95 9.97 6.05
N GLN A 754 20.28 8.95 6.84
CA GLN A 754 20.20 9.00 8.30
C GLN A 754 21.09 10.10 8.90
N GLY A 755 20.65 10.69 10.02
CA GLY A 755 21.37 11.77 10.73
C GLY A 755 20.60 13.10 10.90
N GLY A 756 19.31 13.14 10.55
CA GLY A 756 18.46 14.33 10.70
C GLY A 756 18.67 15.38 9.60
N ALA A 757 18.29 16.63 9.87
CA ALA A 757 18.21 17.69 8.84
C ALA A 757 19.52 17.91 8.05
N SER A 758 20.68 17.82 8.68
CA SER A 758 21.99 17.96 8.00
C SER A 758 22.32 16.81 7.05
N ALA A 759 21.67 15.65 7.21
CA ALA A 759 21.78 14.50 6.31
C ALA A 759 20.87 14.61 5.07
N MET A 760 19.88 15.51 5.06
CA MET A 760 19.01 15.79 3.91
C MET A 760 19.78 16.45 2.75
N LYS A 761 19.39 16.18 1.52
CA LYS A 761 20.13 16.56 0.30
C LYS A 761 19.25 17.18 -0.77
N SER A 762 17.99 16.78 -0.89
CA SER A 762 16.96 17.49 -1.66
C SER A 762 15.95 18.17 -0.74
N GLN A 763 15.25 19.16 -1.28
CA GLN A 763 14.02 19.70 -0.72
C GLN A 763 13.06 20.03 -1.86
N ALA A 764 11.79 19.67 -1.67
CA ALA A 764 10.68 20.13 -2.49
C ALA A 764 9.51 20.52 -1.58
N ASP A 765 8.88 21.66 -1.85
CA ASP A 765 7.70 22.13 -1.13
C ASP A 765 6.50 22.03 -2.09
N THR A 766 5.43 21.36 -1.66
CA THR A 766 4.16 21.27 -2.38
C THR A 766 3.07 21.97 -1.59
N TYR A 767 2.21 22.70 -2.29
CA TYR A 767 1.08 23.43 -1.72
C TYR A 767 -0.22 22.89 -2.31
N PHE A 768 -1.22 22.76 -1.44
CA PHE A 768 -2.47 22.08 -1.72
C PHE A 768 -3.66 22.98 -1.45
N LEU A 769 -4.65 22.90 -2.34
CA LEU A 769 -6.02 23.27 -2.03
C LEU A 769 -6.60 22.18 -1.11
N ARG A 770 -7.56 22.58 -0.27
CA ARG A 770 -8.16 21.77 0.79
C ARG A 770 -9.69 21.70 0.69
N GLY A 771 -10.31 22.50 -0.18
CA GLY A 771 -11.76 22.49 -0.34
C GLY A 771 -12.49 23.08 0.87
N MET A 772 -12.07 24.27 1.31
CA MET A 772 -12.62 24.97 2.47
C MET A 772 -13.49 26.19 2.11
N ASP A 773 -13.57 26.59 0.84
CA ASP A 773 -14.59 27.52 0.34
C ASP A 773 -15.91 26.75 0.20
N GLY A 774 -16.98 27.22 0.86
CA GLY A 774 -18.25 26.50 0.99
C GLY A 774 -18.50 25.87 2.38
N ASP A 775 -17.44 25.45 3.09
CA ASP A 775 -17.53 24.78 4.41
C ASP A 775 -18.35 25.58 5.44
N ARG A 776 -19.01 24.87 6.35
CA ARG A 776 -19.79 25.47 7.43
C ARG A 776 -18.89 26.35 8.31
N LYS A 777 -19.33 27.58 8.56
CA LYS A 777 -18.56 28.60 9.27
C LYS A 777 -18.62 28.47 10.78
N ASP A 778 -19.83 28.41 11.33
CA ASP A 778 -20.11 28.45 12.76
C ASP A 778 -21.13 27.34 13.12
N THR A 779 -21.27 27.00 14.40
CA THR A 779 -22.24 25.98 14.85
C THR A 779 -23.69 26.35 14.49
N SER A 780 -24.01 27.65 14.54
CA SER A 780 -25.26 28.25 14.08
C SER A 780 -25.43 28.30 12.55
N GLY A 781 -24.46 27.81 11.77
CA GLY A 781 -24.49 27.76 10.31
C GLY A 781 -23.63 28.83 9.64
N GLY A 782 -24.04 29.25 8.44
CA GLY A 782 -23.26 30.14 7.58
C GLY A 782 -22.09 29.43 6.88
N THR A 783 -21.50 30.13 5.91
CA THR A 783 -20.52 29.56 4.96
C THR A 783 -19.19 30.30 5.03
N LYS A 784 -18.08 29.57 4.95
CA LYS A 784 -16.72 30.11 4.80
C LYS A 784 -16.48 30.50 3.34
N SER A 785 -15.77 31.60 3.13
CA SER A 785 -15.15 31.89 1.84
C SER A 785 -13.63 31.91 2.01
N VAL A 786 -12.94 31.20 1.12
CA VAL A 786 -11.51 30.88 1.24
C VAL A 786 -10.85 31.02 -0.14
N THR A 787 -9.85 31.89 -0.21
CA THR A 787 -9.10 32.16 -1.44
C THR A 787 -7.62 32.19 -1.14
N ILE A 788 -6.84 31.51 -1.97
CA ILE A 788 -5.39 31.38 -1.87
C ILE A 788 -4.72 32.43 -2.75
N THR A 789 -4.12 33.43 -2.12
CA THR A 789 -3.30 34.44 -2.80
C THR A 789 -2.00 33.83 -3.32
N LEU A 790 -1.59 34.21 -4.53
CA LEU A 790 -0.33 33.80 -5.15
C LEU A 790 0.68 34.97 -5.21
N ASP A 791 1.92 34.67 -5.56
CA ASP A 791 2.93 35.70 -5.82
C ASP A 791 2.59 36.49 -7.10
N GLY A 792 3.00 37.76 -7.20
CA GLY A 792 2.60 38.66 -8.30
C GLY A 792 3.03 38.22 -9.70
N ASP A 793 4.00 37.31 -9.85
CA ASP A 793 4.36 36.70 -11.13
C ASP A 793 3.56 35.41 -11.45
N GLU A 794 2.89 34.83 -10.45
CA GLU A 794 2.10 33.59 -10.54
C GLU A 794 0.63 33.83 -10.93
N GLY A 795 0.14 35.05 -10.70
CA GLY A 795 -1.14 35.56 -11.20
C GLY A 795 -2.23 35.64 -10.14
N ASP A 796 -3.48 35.73 -10.59
CA ASP A 796 -4.62 36.00 -9.71
C ASP A 796 -4.87 34.88 -8.67
N PRO A 797 -5.47 35.20 -7.50
CA PRO A 797 -5.78 34.21 -6.46
C PRO A 797 -6.63 33.03 -6.96
N ILE A 798 -6.58 31.91 -6.22
CA ILE A 798 -7.32 30.68 -6.52
C ILE A 798 -8.35 30.42 -5.41
N THR A 799 -9.62 30.21 -5.74
CA THR A 799 -10.65 29.80 -4.76
C THR A 799 -10.37 28.37 -4.27
N ASP A 800 -10.47 28.15 -2.95
CA ASP A 800 -10.24 26.85 -2.32
C ASP A 800 -11.48 25.95 -2.39
N HIS A 801 -11.99 25.74 -3.61
CA HIS A 801 -13.28 25.08 -3.90
C HIS A 801 -13.26 23.59 -3.52
N GLU A 802 -14.40 23.08 -3.02
CA GLU A 802 -14.56 21.69 -2.55
C GLU A 802 -14.03 20.65 -3.56
N SER A 803 -14.41 20.79 -4.84
CA SER A 803 -14.01 19.89 -5.94
C SER A 803 -12.51 19.93 -6.28
N ALA A 804 -11.71 20.72 -5.57
CA ALA A 804 -10.27 20.80 -5.71
C ALA A 804 -9.53 20.43 -4.40
N ALA A 805 -10.21 19.81 -3.42
CA ALA A 805 -9.56 19.28 -2.22
C ALA A 805 -8.40 18.32 -2.59
N GLY A 806 -7.21 18.56 -2.03
CA GLY A 806 -6.00 17.79 -2.35
C GLY A 806 -5.29 18.20 -3.65
N PHE A 807 -5.79 19.20 -4.40
CA PHE A 807 -5.18 19.64 -5.66
C PHE A 807 -3.85 20.38 -5.43
N ALA A 808 -2.78 19.89 -6.04
CA ALA A 808 -1.43 20.45 -5.93
C ALA A 808 -1.23 21.72 -6.79
N TYR A 809 -1.74 22.86 -6.30
CA TYR A 809 -1.72 24.13 -7.04
C TYR A 809 -0.34 24.76 -7.17
N LYS A 810 0.64 24.45 -6.31
CA LYS A 810 2.02 24.95 -6.43
C LYS A 810 3.03 23.89 -5.99
N THR A 811 4.12 23.74 -6.74
CA THR A 811 5.30 22.95 -6.36
C THR A 811 6.56 23.79 -6.52
N VAL A 812 7.53 23.61 -5.61
CA VAL A 812 8.79 24.36 -5.58
C VAL A 812 9.95 23.42 -5.29
N SER A 813 10.92 23.34 -6.20
CA SER A 813 12.11 22.49 -6.09
C SER A 813 13.34 23.34 -5.78
N TYR A 814 14.08 22.97 -4.73
CA TYR A 814 15.22 23.73 -4.21
C TYR A 814 16.56 23.08 -4.54
N SER A 815 17.64 23.84 -4.44
CA SER A 815 19.03 23.35 -4.58
C SER A 815 19.50 22.45 -3.43
N GLY A 816 18.65 22.23 -2.44
CA GLY A 816 18.88 21.48 -1.20
C GLY A 816 17.98 22.02 -0.08
N PRO A 817 18.06 21.43 1.14
CA PRO A 817 17.42 21.98 2.34
C PRO A 817 17.71 23.46 2.53
N ASP A 818 16.66 24.28 2.63
CA ASP A 818 16.71 25.75 2.74
C ASP A 818 17.61 26.43 1.69
N GLY A 819 17.77 25.79 0.53
CA GLY A 819 18.57 26.28 -0.59
C GLY A 819 17.84 27.31 -1.46
N LYS A 820 18.43 27.61 -2.61
CA LYS A 820 17.82 28.49 -3.63
C LYS A 820 16.69 27.74 -4.35
N ILE A 821 15.68 28.45 -4.83
CA ILE A 821 14.67 27.86 -5.73
C ILE A 821 15.31 27.61 -7.09
N LEU A 822 15.26 26.38 -7.58
CA LEU A 822 15.71 25.99 -8.93
C LEU A 822 14.55 25.92 -9.92
N ALA A 823 13.39 25.47 -9.46
CA ALA A 823 12.17 25.49 -10.25
C ALA A 823 10.94 25.75 -9.36
N LYS A 824 9.91 26.37 -9.94
CA LYS A 824 8.56 26.40 -9.38
C LYS A 824 7.55 26.10 -10.48
N THR A 825 6.42 25.50 -10.13
CA THR A 825 5.27 25.30 -11.02
C THR A 825 4.01 25.71 -10.26
N VAL A 826 3.10 26.39 -10.95
CA VAL A 826 1.76 26.74 -10.47
C VAL A 826 0.74 26.14 -11.43
N ASN A 827 -0.22 25.41 -10.88
CA ASN A 827 -1.34 24.81 -11.58
C ASN A 827 -2.63 25.53 -11.14
N ARG A 828 -3.50 25.88 -12.07
CA ARG A 828 -4.86 26.36 -11.78
C ARG A 828 -5.83 25.20 -11.89
N PRO A 829 -6.66 24.93 -10.87
CA PRO A 829 -7.66 23.87 -10.96
C PRO A 829 -8.72 24.23 -12.01
N TRP A 830 -9.13 23.24 -12.79
CA TRP A 830 -10.34 23.29 -13.59
C TRP A 830 -11.38 22.35 -12.99
N HIS A 831 -12.67 22.72 -13.06
CA HIS A 831 -13.76 21.83 -12.76
C HIS A 831 -15.03 22.17 -13.56
N HIS A 832 -15.95 21.21 -13.66
CA HIS A 832 -17.29 21.39 -14.23
C HIS A 832 -18.31 20.48 -13.54
N GLU A 833 -19.38 21.06 -12.98
CA GLU A 833 -20.47 20.32 -12.32
C GLU A 833 -21.26 19.49 -13.35
N THR A 834 -21.21 18.16 -13.25
CA THR A 834 -21.86 17.21 -14.17
C THR A 834 -23.17 16.61 -13.63
N ALA A 835 -23.35 16.65 -12.31
CA ALA A 835 -24.58 16.29 -11.61
C ALA A 835 -24.65 16.98 -10.25
N LYS A 836 -25.86 17.20 -9.73
CA LYS A 836 -26.10 17.88 -8.46
C LYS A 836 -27.31 17.28 -7.74
N LYS A 837 -27.17 17.00 -6.45
CA LYS A 837 -28.28 16.61 -5.57
C LYS A 837 -28.24 17.42 -4.27
N THR A 838 -29.11 18.42 -4.20
CA THR A 838 -29.45 19.11 -2.95
C THR A 838 -30.47 18.28 -2.15
N ARG A 839 -30.30 18.29 -0.84
CA ARG A 839 -31.10 17.65 0.21
C ARG A 839 -31.22 18.67 1.36
N ASP A 840 -32.17 18.51 2.28
CA ASP A 840 -32.42 19.54 3.32
C ASP A 840 -31.25 19.73 4.32
N TRP A 841 -30.31 18.78 4.34
CA TRP A 841 -29.14 18.75 5.22
C TRP A 841 -27.79 19.01 4.52
N GLY A 842 -27.76 19.19 3.20
CA GLY A 842 -26.51 19.25 2.43
C GLY A 842 -26.71 19.20 0.91
N THR A 843 -25.64 19.39 0.14
CA THR A 843 -25.65 19.28 -1.32
C THR A 843 -24.43 18.53 -1.79
N VAL A 844 -24.61 17.48 -2.58
CA VAL A 844 -23.52 16.74 -3.22
C VAL A 844 -23.47 17.05 -4.72
N THR A 845 -22.26 17.20 -5.25
CA THR A 845 -22.00 17.53 -6.65
C THR A 845 -21.03 16.52 -7.26
N ALA A 846 -21.30 16.10 -8.50
CA ALA A 846 -20.31 15.41 -9.32
C ALA A 846 -19.59 16.46 -10.17
N ASN A 847 -18.26 16.37 -10.24
CA ASN A 847 -17.47 17.31 -11.01
C ASN A 847 -16.45 16.57 -11.88
N PHE A 848 -16.37 16.91 -13.17
CA PHE A 848 -15.11 16.74 -13.87
C PHE A 848 -14.07 17.65 -13.20
N THR A 849 -12.82 17.20 -13.10
CA THR A 849 -11.71 17.99 -12.53
C THR A 849 -10.47 17.92 -13.41
N GLY A 850 -9.61 18.94 -13.34
CA GLY A 850 -8.42 19.03 -14.19
C GLY A 850 -7.52 20.21 -13.83
N THR A 851 -6.63 20.58 -14.75
CA THR A 851 -5.75 21.76 -14.62
C THR A 851 -5.96 22.66 -15.82
N SER A 852 -6.59 23.83 -15.64
CA SER A 852 -6.81 24.77 -16.76
C SER A 852 -5.50 25.30 -17.30
N ASP A 853 -4.57 25.65 -16.40
CA ASP A 853 -3.31 26.28 -16.73
C ASP A 853 -2.19 25.74 -15.85
N THR A 854 -1.09 25.32 -16.48
CA THR A 854 0.20 25.06 -15.82
C THR A 854 1.18 26.12 -16.26
N LYS A 855 1.75 26.85 -15.30
CA LYS A 855 2.88 27.76 -15.51
C LYS A 855 4.08 27.22 -14.75
N SER A 856 5.22 27.04 -15.43
CA SER A 856 6.45 26.52 -14.86
C SER A 856 7.61 27.46 -15.09
N TRP A 857 8.45 27.63 -14.08
CA TRP A 857 9.65 28.44 -14.10
C TRP A 857 10.85 27.54 -13.79
N THR A 858 11.91 27.63 -14.60
CA THR A 858 13.22 27.02 -14.31
C THR A 858 14.28 28.10 -14.30
N THR A 859 15.16 28.12 -13.29
CA THR A 859 16.24 29.11 -13.22
C THR A 859 17.20 28.99 -14.41
N LEU A 860 17.71 30.13 -14.86
CA LEU A 860 18.82 30.25 -15.81
C LEU A 860 20.05 30.92 -15.15
N ASP A 861 20.05 31.04 -13.82
CA ASP A 861 21.06 31.75 -13.02
C ASP A 861 21.41 31.04 -11.70
N ASP A 862 21.32 29.71 -11.68
CA ASP A 862 21.56 28.87 -10.50
C ASP A 862 20.78 29.39 -9.27
N GLY A 863 19.48 29.63 -9.43
CA GLY A 863 18.57 30.09 -8.39
C GLY A 863 18.88 31.47 -7.81
N ALA A 864 19.67 32.31 -8.49
CA ALA A 864 19.85 33.72 -8.10
C ALA A 864 18.56 34.55 -8.32
N GLY A 865 17.59 34.02 -9.07
CA GLY A 865 16.20 34.50 -9.12
C GLY A 865 15.96 35.67 -10.07
N SER A 866 16.99 36.14 -10.76
CA SER A 866 16.94 37.24 -11.74
C SER A 866 16.59 36.76 -13.16
N LYS A 867 16.79 35.47 -13.47
CA LYS A 867 16.57 34.89 -14.80
C LYS A 867 15.82 33.56 -14.72
N TRP A 868 14.63 33.54 -15.29
CA TRP A 868 13.79 32.35 -15.40
C TRP A 868 13.48 32.04 -16.86
N ARG A 869 13.50 30.75 -17.22
CA ARG A 869 12.73 30.25 -18.36
C ARG A 869 11.33 29.98 -17.85
N THR A 870 10.33 30.65 -18.42
CA THR A 870 8.92 30.36 -18.16
C THR A 870 8.34 29.54 -19.31
N THR A 871 7.62 28.48 -18.97
CA THR A 871 6.77 27.70 -19.88
C THR A 871 5.34 27.83 -19.38
N SER A 872 4.37 27.98 -20.29
CA SER A 872 2.94 27.94 -19.96
C SER A 872 2.23 26.96 -20.87
N THR A 873 1.32 26.19 -20.30
CA THR A 873 0.37 25.30 -20.98
C THR A 873 -1.03 25.65 -20.50
N THR A 874 -1.96 25.86 -21.44
CA THR A 874 -3.39 26.03 -21.15
C THR A 874 -4.13 24.87 -21.80
N ASN A 875 -5.01 24.21 -21.03
CA ASN A 875 -5.82 23.08 -21.46
C ASN A 875 -7.28 23.52 -21.64
N THR A 876 -7.96 22.95 -22.63
CA THR A 876 -9.40 23.11 -22.85
C THR A 876 -10.07 21.74 -22.76
N TYR A 877 -10.96 21.60 -21.80
CA TYR A 877 -11.68 20.35 -21.48
C TYR A 877 -13.07 20.34 -22.14
N ASP A 878 -13.61 19.15 -22.39
CA ASP A 878 -14.96 18.95 -22.93
C ASP A 878 -15.97 18.72 -21.79
N THR A 879 -17.03 19.52 -21.75
CA THR A 879 -18.01 19.48 -20.66
C THR A 879 -18.96 18.27 -20.67
N VAL A 880 -18.80 17.34 -21.62
CA VAL A 880 -19.61 16.12 -21.76
C VAL A 880 -18.79 14.86 -21.48
N ALA A 881 -17.49 14.87 -21.81
CA ALA A 881 -16.59 13.71 -21.71
C ALA A 881 -15.40 13.86 -20.75
N GLY A 882 -14.97 15.10 -20.45
CA GLY A 882 -13.69 15.42 -19.77
C GLY A 882 -12.63 15.90 -20.74
#